data_AF-A0A2P6CA56-F1
#
_entry.id   AF-A0A2P6CA56-F1
#
_cell.length_a   1.000
_cell.length_b   1.000
_cell.length_c   1.000
_cell.angle_alpha   90.00
_cell.angle_beta   90.00
_cell.angle_gamma   90.00
#
_symmetry.space_group_name_H-M   'P 1'
#
loop_
_entity.id
_entity.type
_entity.pdbx_description
1 polymer ?
#
loop_
_entity_poly.entity_id
_entity_poly.type
_entity_poly.pdbx_seq_one_letter_code
_entity_poly.pdbx_strand_id
1 'polypeptide(L)'
;DGIPDLIEAGGVDNNGDGRVDANTDADEDGFADVFDTDTTDGPGPDGTTNGNALVKTDGTGQMIGGNSNTVDTDGDGIPNHLDLDSDNDGIVDLIEAGGTDTNKDGKVDTITDADNDGFADAVDGSIGTPLITTDADTNSDGIADSYTKGNADTDNFPNFLDIDADNDGIPDNIEGQTTSGYITPSGVGTAMADTNNNGVDDNYETSGIGFVPENTDGTDLPDYLDADSDNDGVLDIAENGDPQNVASGNDADKDGLDDAFDDNDDSSTNGSTVNDGLGNGDKVTNTGILDTSLEDAFGDEDNDFPGTGDLDYRDVPSPANAMITQVYQFGADTDVVKERWIEITNIGITDIPANTIKVQLYKDKSGDQTGIAPDVSYTVGTILEAGNSVLFKNSSNSIILNSEIAADATTVINDALTDINGGDDIITLSTAEGSFSWENRYDIVSSVANNTSVVRIDETLTPNKNYDAIEWVVFIDDAIAPYQSGYGGDDTATKRHPQDPLISEIKNSDKQANTLLGLHRINKTIRENDDWNNGFPDRSRYVVIDQYYNHTGSRLSARKLEVNSGKELRVTDNLLVVTNSIVLDGNIRLSGATTQLVQTHANSSTVTGTGQLFIDQESRVPNLYRYNYMSSPVTNTPTATAPITYKDYFTLKEVLKDGTTPNDPKDITFVTGYDGSYASGILKLADYWVYTYAPGSNGRSNWVHKYRSGAIKKGDGFIFKGPGKIQNYTFVGTPNDGSFTSENEIDTGESYLIGNPFPSAINARKFIDDNIDATTGTLYFWQHVGENNGQGTAGHNFAGYIGGYASQNKITSTNAYASNPTGAVQYTLQAEDAEYTGEPTPLEPNSGVSLNQTDYIKFSNISSGVDVLKITYASLADKNLKITVNNESRGEITFTGTSNNYIEKTINLCVQSGSTIILTSTDDGNSIKIDQVVFEDEDGYIACSGVGNDASKYDDPQPYIAVGQGFFVIGGDTKDKIVFNNSQRAYVTEESGESVLFKSEKKTLKKSTVN
;
A
#
# COMPACT_ATOMS: atom_id res chain seq x y z
N ASP A 1 -23.18 -61.45 12.79
CA ASP A 1 -22.61 -60.08 12.94
C ASP A 1 -22.88 -59.54 14.35
N GLY A 2 -24.10 -59.52 14.87
CA GLY A 2 -24.52 -58.74 16.05
C GLY A 2 -25.64 -57.75 15.72
N ILE A 3 -26.10 -57.72 14.47
CA ILE A 3 -27.33 -57.09 14.03
C ILE A 3 -28.45 -58.13 14.18
N PRO A 4 -29.69 -57.73 14.49
CA PRO A 4 -30.82 -58.64 14.41
C PRO A 4 -31.04 -59.15 12.98
N ASP A 5 -31.04 -60.48 12.80
CA ASP A 5 -31.39 -61.16 11.54
C ASP A 5 -32.66 -60.60 10.90
N LEU A 6 -33.61 -60.15 11.72
CA LEU A 6 -34.84 -59.50 11.27
C LEU A 6 -34.58 -58.18 10.54
N ILE A 7 -33.71 -57.32 11.08
CA ILE A 7 -33.38 -56.02 10.48
C ILE A 7 -32.67 -56.26 9.15
N GLU A 8 -31.74 -57.21 9.10
CA GLU A 8 -31.04 -57.62 7.87
C GLU A 8 -32.00 -58.26 6.84
N ALA A 9 -33.03 -58.96 7.30
CA ALA A 9 -34.12 -59.45 6.45
C ALA A 9 -35.16 -58.37 6.07
N GLY A 10 -34.94 -57.11 6.45
CA GLY A 10 -35.80 -55.97 6.15
C GLY A 10 -37.03 -55.85 7.05
N GLY A 11 -36.91 -56.13 8.34
CA GLY A 11 -37.98 -56.05 9.33
C GLY A 11 -37.91 -54.82 10.25
N VAL A 12 -38.90 -54.69 11.14
CA VAL A 12 -39.10 -53.49 11.99
C VAL A 12 -38.91 -53.81 13.47
N ASP A 13 -38.02 -53.05 14.12
CA ASP A 13 -37.72 -53.07 15.56
C ASP A 13 -37.65 -51.64 16.13
N ASN A 14 -38.81 -51.04 16.40
CA ASN A 14 -38.88 -49.67 16.94
C ASN A 14 -38.51 -49.57 18.42
N ASN A 15 -38.68 -50.67 19.15
CA ASN A 15 -38.41 -50.69 20.58
C ASN A 15 -36.94 -51.07 20.87
N GLY A 16 -36.21 -51.53 19.84
CA GLY A 16 -34.81 -51.90 19.86
C GLY A 16 -34.54 -53.18 20.61
N ASP A 17 -35.54 -54.04 20.84
CA ASP A 17 -35.40 -55.26 21.65
C ASP A 17 -34.94 -56.49 20.85
N GLY A 18 -34.57 -56.30 19.58
CA GLY A 18 -34.09 -57.35 18.68
C GLY A 18 -35.21 -58.23 18.12
N ARG A 19 -36.48 -57.83 18.29
CA ARG A 19 -37.66 -58.63 17.87
C ARG A 19 -38.63 -57.84 17.01
N VAL A 20 -39.48 -58.56 16.29
CA VAL A 20 -40.48 -57.94 15.41
C VAL A 20 -41.56 -57.20 16.21
N ASP A 21 -41.73 -55.90 15.96
CA ASP A 21 -42.76 -55.11 16.62
C ASP A 21 -44.18 -55.27 16.01
N ALA A 22 -44.26 -55.55 14.71
CA ALA A 22 -45.48 -55.33 13.91
C ALA A 22 -46.20 -56.59 13.40
N ASN A 23 -45.61 -57.78 13.52
CA ASN A 23 -46.16 -59.02 12.95
C ASN A 23 -46.43 -60.07 14.04
N THR A 24 -47.27 -61.07 13.73
CA THR A 24 -47.39 -62.25 14.61
C THR A 24 -46.10 -63.05 14.42
N ASP A 25 -45.36 -63.29 15.51
CA ASP A 25 -44.25 -64.23 15.61
C ASP A 25 -44.71 -65.28 16.62
N ALA A 26 -45.24 -66.39 16.11
CA ALA A 26 -46.01 -67.34 16.91
C ALA A 26 -45.16 -68.21 17.84
N ASP A 27 -43.89 -68.39 17.52
CA ASP A 27 -42.93 -69.24 18.23
C ASP A 27 -41.72 -68.49 18.80
N GLU A 28 -41.71 -67.16 18.67
CA GLU A 28 -40.76 -66.23 19.27
C GLU A 28 -39.31 -66.53 18.84
N ASP A 29 -39.12 -66.89 17.57
CA ASP A 29 -37.83 -67.25 16.98
C ASP A 29 -37.09 -66.06 16.33
N GLY A 30 -37.73 -64.89 16.30
CA GLY A 30 -37.18 -63.66 15.73
C GLY A 30 -37.69 -63.35 14.32
N PHE A 31 -38.39 -64.27 13.65
CA PHE A 31 -38.99 -64.03 12.35
C PHE A 31 -40.50 -63.77 12.44
N ALA A 32 -41.00 -62.86 11.62
CA ALA A 32 -42.43 -62.69 11.47
C ALA A 32 -43.06 -63.90 10.76
N ASP A 33 -44.23 -64.41 11.18
CA ASP A 33 -45.00 -65.50 10.53
C ASP A 33 -45.27 -65.28 9.01
N VAL A 34 -45.02 -64.07 8.48
CA VAL A 34 -45.14 -63.76 7.04
C VAL A 34 -43.89 -64.11 6.25
N PHE A 35 -42.73 -64.17 6.91
CA PHE A 35 -41.42 -64.57 6.39
C PHE A 35 -41.01 -65.95 6.93
N ASP A 36 -41.45 -66.30 8.13
CA ASP A 36 -41.41 -67.64 8.69
C ASP A 36 -42.54 -68.52 8.09
N THR A 37 -42.15 -69.68 7.57
CA THR A 37 -43.09 -70.64 6.96
C THR A 37 -43.40 -71.85 7.86
N ASP A 38 -42.80 -71.93 9.04
CA ASP A 38 -43.07 -72.92 10.10
C ASP A 38 -43.25 -72.24 11.45
N THR A 39 -44.47 -71.80 11.73
CA THR A 39 -44.86 -71.09 12.98
C THR A 39 -44.82 -71.96 14.25
N THR A 40 -43.97 -72.99 14.34
CA THR A 40 -43.92 -73.96 15.44
C THR A 40 -42.54 -74.38 15.94
N ASP A 41 -41.45 -73.97 15.32
CA ASP A 41 -40.07 -74.26 15.72
C ASP A 41 -39.37 -73.04 16.33
N GLY A 42 -39.73 -72.73 17.58
CA GLY A 42 -39.06 -71.68 18.36
C GLY A 42 -37.53 -71.79 18.41
N PRO A 43 -36.83 -70.82 19.01
CA PRO A 43 -35.43 -70.50 18.71
C PRO A 43 -34.46 -71.70 18.86
N GLY A 44 -33.80 -72.11 17.76
CA GLY A 44 -32.70 -73.10 17.76
C GLY A 44 -32.35 -73.73 16.39
N PRO A 45 -31.19 -74.41 16.26
CA PRO A 45 -30.72 -74.94 14.97
C PRO A 45 -31.50 -76.20 14.52
N ASP A 46 -32.10 -76.16 13.31
CA ASP A 46 -32.79 -77.30 12.69
C ASP A 46 -31.81 -78.38 12.20
N GLY A 47 -32.18 -79.63 12.47
CA GLY A 47 -31.46 -80.83 12.07
C GLY A 47 -32.30 -81.78 11.23
N THR A 48 -33.29 -81.35 10.42
CA THR A 48 -34.12 -82.29 9.66
C THR A 48 -34.43 -81.97 8.19
N THR A 49 -34.38 -83.04 7.39
CA THR A 49 -34.45 -83.10 5.92
C THR A 49 -35.86 -82.89 5.31
N ASN A 50 -36.74 -82.11 5.92
CA ASN A 50 -38.12 -81.93 5.47
C ASN A 50 -38.36 -80.61 4.74
N GLY A 51 -37.54 -80.28 3.73
CA GLY A 51 -37.94 -79.51 2.53
C GLY A 51 -38.51 -78.09 2.66
N ASN A 52 -38.66 -77.53 3.86
CA ASN A 52 -39.40 -76.30 4.10
C ASN A 52 -38.70 -75.32 5.07
N ALA A 53 -37.50 -75.62 5.55
CA ALA A 53 -36.72 -74.68 6.36
C ALA A 53 -36.18 -73.53 5.49
N LEU A 54 -36.20 -72.29 6.02
CA LEU A 54 -35.54 -71.11 5.45
C LEU A 54 -34.04 -71.37 5.25
N VAL A 55 -33.44 -72.16 6.15
CA VAL A 55 -32.07 -72.64 6.09
C VAL A 55 -32.01 -74.10 5.63
N LYS A 56 -31.29 -74.39 4.53
CA LYS A 56 -30.87 -75.77 4.23
C LYS A 56 -29.45 -75.96 4.72
N THR A 57 -29.19 -77.03 5.46
CA THR A 57 -27.83 -77.56 5.64
C THR A 57 -27.65 -78.86 4.87
N ASP A 58 -26.43 -79.09 4.39
CA ASP A 58 -26.02 -80.32 3.75
C ASP A 58 -25.83 -81.43 4.80
N GLY A 59 -25.52 -82.65 4.34
CA GLY A 59 -25.30 -83.79 5.22
C GLY A 59 -24.09 -83.69 6.16
N THR A 60 -23.32 -82.59 6.09
CA THR A 60 -22.19 -82.25 6.95
C THR A 60 -22.47 -81.06 7.88
N GLY A 61 -23.63 -80.42 7.74
CA GLY A 61 -24.01 -79.23 8.51
C GLY A 61 -23.61 -77.91 7.85
N GLN A 62 -23.19 -77.92 6.58
CA GLN A 62 -22.83 -76.73 5.81
C GLN A 62 -24.07 -76.14 5.13
N MET A 63 -24.28 -74.83 5.17
CA MET A 63 -25.46 -74.16 4.61
C MET A 63 -25.50 -74.34 3.07
N ILE A 64 -26.67 -74.62 2.47
CA ILE A 64 -26.90 -74.71 1.02
C ILE A 64 -28.25 -74.06 0.62
N GLY A 65 -28.35 -72.74 0.66
CA GLY A 65 -29.38 -71.93 -0.03
C GLY A 65 -30.83 -72.06 0.46
N GLY A 66 -31.41 -70.91 0.79
CA GLY A 66 -32.82 -70.70 1.15
C GLY A 66 -33.78 -70.57 -0.04
N ASN A 67 -35.04 -70.21 0.24
CA ASN A 67 -36.13 -69.97 -0.72
C ASN A 67 -36.06 -68.52 -1.27
N SER A 68 -36.55 -68.27 -2.50
CA SER A 68 -36.63 -66.97 -3.22
C SER A 68 -37.49 -65.87 -2.53
N ASN A 69 -37.38 -65.71 -1.22
CA ASN A 69 -38.22 -64.83 -0.41
C ASN A 69 -37.43 -64.15 0.72
N THR A 70 -36.10 -64.17 0.67
CA THR A 70 -35.17 -63.46 1.55
C THR A 70 -34.50 -62.34 0.76
N VAL A 71 -34.22 -61.21 1.39
CA VAL A 71 -33.40 -60.12 0.82
C VAL A 71 -31.95 -60.62 0.73
N ASP A 72 -31.28 -60.26 -0.37
CA ASP A 72 -29.94 -60.66 -0.81
C ASP A 72 -29.49 -59.46 -1.66
N THR A 73 -28.90 -58.45 -0.99
CA THR A 73 -28.66 -57.11 -1.54
C THR A 73 -27.57 -57.16 -2.60
N ASP A 74 -26.43 -57.76 -2.28
CA ASP A 74 -25.31 -57.95 -3.21
C ASP A 74 -25.50 -59.07 -4.25
N GLY A 75 -26.56 -59.87 -4.15
CA GLY A 75 -26.87 -60.92 -5.11
C GLY A 75 -25.82 -62.03 -5.23
N ASP A 76 -25.02 -62.28 -4.20
CA ASP A 76 -23.99 -63.33 -4.15
C ASP A 76 -24.58 -64.74 -3.91
N GLY A 77 -25.83 -64.78 -3.45
CA GLY A 77 -26.58 -65.99 -3.15
C GLY A 77 -26.60 -66.40 -1.67
N ILE A 78 -26.04 -65.58 -0.79
CA ILE A 78 -26.10 -65.61 0.67
C ILE A 78 -27.07 -64.49 1.09
N PRO A 79 -28.20 -64.82 1.75
CA PRO A 79 -29.13 -63.78 2.20
C PRO A 79 -28.52 -62.92 3.31
N ASN A 80 -28.79 -61.60 3.32
CA ASN A 80 -28.21 -60.60 4.25
C ASN A 80 -28.07 -61.09 5.71
N HIS A 81 -29.14 -61.63 6.32
CA HIS A 81 -29.09 -62.18 7.70
C HIS A 81 -28.13 -63.37 7.96
N LEU A 82 -27.46 -63.86 6.92
CA LEU A 82 -26.44 -64.91 6.97
C LEU A 82 -25.12 -64.45 6.33
N ASP A 83 -25.14 -63.27 5.73
CA ASP A 83 -23.99 -62.59 5.18
C ASP A 83 -23.20 -61.95 6.33
N LEU A 84 -21.93 -61.65 6.11
CA LEU A 84 -21.15 -60.83 7.03
C LEU A 84 -20.80 -59.47 6.42
N ASP A 85 -21.16 -59.23 5.16
CA ASP A 85 -20.83 -58.09 4.29
C ASP A 85 -21.92 -58.01 3.20
N SER A 86 -23.11 -57.55 3.59
CA SER A 86 -24.38 -57.74 2.86
C SER A 86 -24.50 -56.94 1.54
N ASP A 87 -23.68 -55.92 1.34
CA ASP A 87 -23.52 -55.15 0.10
C ASP A 87 -22.19 -55.44 -0.61
N ASN A 88 -21.30 -56.20 0.02
CA ASN A 88 -20.03 -56.70 -0.50
C ASN A 88 -18.97 -55.63 -0.77
N ASP A 89 -19.04 -54.51 -0.05
CA ASP A 89 -18.08 -53.43 -0.14
C ASP A 89 -16.74 -53.75 0.57
N GLY A 90 -16.70 -54.83 1.37
CA GLY A 90 -15.52 -55.32 2.08
C GLY A 90 -15.35 -54.81 3.52
N ILE A 91 -16.22 -53.91 3.95
CA ILE A 91 -16.49 -53.59 5.35
C ILE A 91 -17.55 -54.59 5.84
N VAL A 92 -17.36 -55.15 7.05
CA VAL A 92 -18.34 -56.13 7.56
C VAL A 92 -19.52 -55.42 8.22
N ASP A 93 -20.72 -55.97 8.06
CA ASP A 93 -22.00 -55.43 8.58
C ASP A 93 -21.89 -54.99 10.05
N LEU A 94 -21.16 -55.77 10.85
CA LEU A 94 -20.91 -55.47 12.26
C LEU A 94 -20.22 -54.11 12.48
N ILE A 95 -19.22 -53.77 11.66
CA ILE A 95 -18.47 -52.51 11.77
C ILE A 95 -19.34 -51.34 11.36
N GLU A 96 -20.09 -51.47 10.28
CA GLU A 96 -20.96 -50.42 9.73
C GLU A 96 -22.17 -50.13 10.61
N ALA A 97 -22.68 -51.14 11.29
CA ALA A 97 -23.66 -50.98 12.35
C ALA A 97 -23.09 -50.33 13.63
N GLY A 98 -21.79 -49.99 13.66
CA GLY A 98 -21.09 -49.33 14.77
C GLY A 98 -20.64 -50.28 15.87
N GLY A 99 -20.45 -51.56 15.54
CA GLY A 99 -20.00 -52.62 16.44
C GLY A 99 -18.48 -52.63 16.67
N THR A 100 -17.99 -53.71 17.29
CA THR A 100 -16.55 -53.87 17.56
C THR A 100 -16.12 -55.29 17.23
N ASP A 101 -15.17 -55.40 16.32
CA ASP A 101 -14.51 -56.65 15.94
C ASP A 101 -12.98 -56.56 16.14
N THR A 102 -12.54 -56.70 17.39
CA THR A 102 -11.11 -56.67 17.74
C THR A 102 -10.37 -57.88 17.16
N ASN A 103 -11.08 -58.99 16.95
CA ASN A 103 -10.48 -60.27 16.61
C ASN A 103 -10.51 -60.58 15.09
N LYS A 104 -11.24 -59.77 14.32
CA LYS A 104 -11.39 -59.80 12.86
C LYS A 104 -12.06 -61.09 12.36
N ASP A 105 -13.13 -61.51 13.03
CA ASP A 105 -13.94 -62.66 12.63
C ASP A 105 -15.35 -62.32 12.11
N GLY A 106 -15.63 -61.03 11.88
CA GLY A 106 -16.91 -60.52 11.39
C GLY A 106 -18.03 -60.60 12.43
N LYS A 107 -17.70 -60.81 13.70
CA LYS A 107 -18.68 -61.12 14.75
C LYS A 107 -18.42 -60.35 16.03
N VAL A 108 -19.50 -60.07 16.75
CA VAL A 108 -19.43 -59.36 18.03
C VAL A 108 -18.49 -60.07 19.02
N ASP A 109 -17.46 -59.37 19.47
CA ASP A 109 -16.41 -59.93 20.34
C ASP A 109 -16.95 -60.50 21.67
N THR A 110 -18.05 -59.90 22.18
CA THR A 110 -18.58 -60.21 23.52
C THR A 110 -19.80 -61.11 23.46
N ILE A 111 -19.60 -62.41 23.26
CA ILE A 111 -20.68 -63.42 23.14
C ILE A 111 -21.38 -63.80 24.46
N THR A 112 -21.41 -62.92 25.47
CA THR A 112 -22.19 -63.21 26.69
C THR A 112 -23.65 -62.97 26.37
N ASP A 113 -24.50 -63.93 26.66
CA ASP A 113 -25.95 -63.88 26.43
C ASP A 113 -26.64 -64.35 27.73
N ALA A 114 -27.11 -63.39 28.53
CA ALA A 114 -27.54 -63.59 29.91
C ALA A 114 -28.96 -64.15 30.01
N ASP A 115 -29.85 -63.78 29.10
CA ASP A 115 -31.23 -64.26 28.98
C ASP A 115 -31.41 -65.39 27.95
N ASN A 116 -30.36 -65.74 27.21
CA ASN A 116 -30.29 -66.84 26.24
C ASN A 116 -31.30 -66.67 25.09
N ASP A 117 -31.47 -65.44 24.61
CA ASP A 117 -32.38 -65.15 23.51
C ASP A 117 -31.68 -65.04 22.15
N GLY A 118 -30.36 -65.28 22.10
CA GLY A 118 -29.59 -65.34 20.86
C GLY A 118 -28.73 -64.10 20.63
N PHE A 119 -29.00 -63.00 21.33
CA PHE A 119 -28.21 -61.78 21.23
C PHE A 119 -27.10 -61.71 22.28
N ALA A 120 -25.99 -61.10 21.89
CA ALA A 120 -24.96 -60.74 22.84
C ALA A 120 -25.43 -59.56 23.72
N ASP A 121 -25.23 -59.66 25.04
CA ASP A 121 -25.56 -58.64 26.05
C ASP A 121 -25.09 -57.22 25.68
N ALA A 122 -24.01 -57.11 24.89
CA ALA A 122 -23.46 -55.82 24.47
C ALA A 122 -24.37 -55.09 23.47
N VAL A 123 -25.11 -55.84 22.65
CA VAL A 123 -25.90 -55.36 21.51
C VAL A 123 -27.38 -55.72 21.61
N ASP A 124 -27.79 -56.50 22.60
CA ASP A 124 -29.20 -56.74 22.92
C ASP A 124 -29.83 -55.47 23.53
N GLY A 125 -30.92 -54.92 22.99
CA GLY A 125 -31.57 -53.75 23.60
C GLY A 125 -32.45 -54.04 24.82
N SER A 126 -32.67 -55.30 25.18
CA SER A 126 -33.31 -55.68 26.46
C SER A 126 -32.38 -55.47 27.66
N ILE A 127 -31.05 -55.59 27.47
CA ILE A 127 -30.04 -55.47 28.55
C ILE A 127 -28.86 -54.53 28.24
N GLY A 128 -28.57 -54.29 26.97
CA GLY A 128 -27.47 -53.50 26.41
C GLY A 128 -27.95 -52.37 25.49
N THR A 129 -27.23 -52.11 24.40
CA THR A 129 -27.53 -51.05 23.42
C THR A 129 -27.48 -51.61 22.00
N PRO A 130 -28.59 -51.58 21.25
CA PRO A 130 -28.63 -52.13 19.89
C PRO A 130 -27.71 -51.38 18.93
N LEU A 131 -27.19 -52.11 17.95
CA LEU A 131 -26.34 -51.56 16.89
C LEU A 131 -27.17 -50.73 15.90
N ILE A 132 -28.29 -51.27 15.44
CA ILE A 132 -29.26 -50.62 14.55
C ILE A 132 -30.59 -50.39 15.30
N THR A 133 -31.29 -49.29 15.00
CA THR A 133 -32.68 -49.08 15.46
C THR A 133 -33.52 -48.47 14.36
N THR A 134 -34.74 -48.97 14.16
CA THR A 134 -35.62 -48.54 13.05
C THR A 134 -36.74 -47.61 13.52
N ASP A 135 -37.30 -46.83 12.60
CA ASP A 135 -38.59 -46.16 12.77
C ASP A 135 -39.76 -47.06 12.33
N ALA A 136 -40.99 -46.57 12.54
CA ALA A 136 -42.19 -47.36 12.27
C ALA A 136 -42.46 -47.49 10.77
N ASP A 137 -42.68 -48.72 10.31
CA ASP A 137 -43.24 -49.01 8.98
C ASP A 137 -44.68 -48.47 8.87
N THR A 138 -44.79 -47.25 8.35
CA THR A 138 -46.06 -46.54 8.17
C THR A 138 -46.82 -47.07 6.96
N ASN A 139 -46.10 -47.69 6.02
CA ASN A 139 -46.63 -48.10 4.73
C ASN A 139 -47.12 -49.58 4.75
N SER A 140 -46.71 -50.35 5.77
CA SER A 140 -47.03 -51.74 6.04
C SER A 140 -46.56 -52.73 4.97
N ASP A 141 -45.41 -52.49 4.34
CA ASP A 141 -44.77 -53.42 3.40
C ASP A 141 -43.80 -54.38 4.09
N GLY A 142 -43.55 -54.19 5.39
CA GLY A 142 -42.69 -55.03 6.20
C GLY A 142 -41.29 -54.46 6.42
N ILE A 143 -40.90 -53.44 5.65
CA ILE A 143 -39.59 -52.77 5.68
C ILE A 143 -39.69 -51.48 6.49
N ALA A 144 -38.65 -51.15 7.25
CA ALA A 144 -38.59 -49.88 7.96
C ALA A 144 -38.61 -48.70 6.98
N ASP A 145 -39.39 -47.65 7.29
CA ASP A 145 -39.42 -46.43 6.47
C ASP A 145 -38.15 -45.57 6.65
N SER A 146 -37.39 -45.76 7.74
CA SER A 146 -36.11 -45.08 8.03
C SER A 146 -35.37 -45.73 9.20
N TYR A 147 -34.07 -45.49 9.29
CA TYR A 147 -33.20 -45.95 10.37
C TYR A 147 -32.77 -44.78 11.26
N THR A 148 -32.87 -44.94 12.59
CA THR A 148 -32.52 -43.89 13.57
C THR A 148 -31.08 -44.01 14.07
N LYS A 149 -30.40 -45.11 13.74
CA LYS A 149 -29.00 -45.41 14.04
C LYS A 149 -28.48 -46.41 13.01
N GLY A 150 -27.26 -46.19 12.50
CA GLY A 150 -26.62 -47.03 11.47
C GLY A 150 -27.05 -46.68 10.04
N ASN A 151 -27.34 -45.40 9.81
CA ASN A 151 -27.59 -44.78 8.52
C ASN A 151 -27.03 -43.34 8.65
N ALA A 152 -26.02 -42.98 7.87
CA ALA A 152 -25.29 -41.70 8.02
C ALA A 152 -25.94 -40.54 7.25
N ASP A 153 -26.44 -40.79 6.05
CA ASP A 153 -27.01 -39.80 5.13
C ASP A 153 -28.54 -39.56 5.28
N THR A 154 -29.22 -40.40 6.07
CA THR A 154 -30.66 -40.43 6.37
C THR A 154 -31.58 -40.86 5.23
N ASP A 155 -31.09 -41.66 4.29
CA ASP A 155 -31.88 -42.22 3.20
C ASP A 155 -32.66 -43.50 3.61
N ASN A 156 -32.95 -44.43 2.68
CA ASN A 156 -33.64 -45.69 3.03
C ASN A 156 -32.70 -46.91 3.12
N PHE A 157 -31.40 -46.76 2.85
CA PHE A 157 -30.41 -47.83 2.96
C PHE A 157 -29.61 -47.65 4.25
N PRO A 158 -29.65 -48.60 5.19
CA PRO A 158 -28.72 -48.55 6.32
C PRO A 158 -27.29 -48.80 5.82
N ASN A 159 -26.28 -48.27 6.52
CA ASN A 159 -24.87 -48.29 6.08
C ASN A 159 -24.44 -49.66 5.53
N PHE A 160 -24.75 -50.77 6.24
CA PHE A 160 -24.38 -52.15 5.86
C PHE A 160 -25.11 -52.72 4.62
N LEU A 161 -25.90 -51.90 3.93
CA LEU A 161 -26.61 -52.24 2.69
C LEU A 161 -26.45 -51.12 1.64
N ASP A 162 -25.57 -50.16 1.89
CA ASP A 162 -25.42 -48.92 1.13
C ASP A 162 -23.97 -48.84 0.67
N ILE A 163 -23.75 -48.74 -0.64
CA ILE A 163 -22.38 -48.70 -1.17
C ILE A 163 -21.75 -47.30 -1.12
N ASP A 164 -22.48 -46.27 -0.69
CA ASP A 164 -22.04 -44.87 -0.50
C ASP A 164 -22.78 -44.26 0.71
N ALA A 165 -22.41 -44.71 1.92
CA ALA A 165 -23.22 -44.55 3.13
C ALA A 165 -23.39 -43.10 3.61
N ASP A 166 -22.51 -42.18 3.22
CA ASP A 166 -22.63 -40.75 3.51
C ASP A 166 -23.02 -39.88 2.29
N ASN A 167 -23.19 -40.53 1.13
CA ASN A 167 -23.78 -40.03 -0.09
C ASN A 167 -22.99 -38.87 -0.71
N ASP A 168 -21.67 -39.00 -0.65
CA ASP A 168 -20.71 -38.03 -1.14
C ASP A 168 -20.26 -38.33 -2.58
N GLY A 169 -20.63 -39.50 -3.13
CA GLY A 169 -20.33 -39.93 -4.48
C GLY A 169 -19.02 -40.72 -4.63
N ILE A 170 -18.36 -41.09 -3.52
CA ILE A 170 -17.22 -41.99 -3.47
C ILE A 170 -17.70 -43.29 -2.81
N PRO A 171 -17.60 -44.46 -3.47
CA PRO A 171 -18.11 -45.69 -2.86
C PRO A 171 -17.33 -46.13 -1.61
N ASP A 172 -18.02 -46.73 -0.64
CA ASP A 172 -17.49 -47.20 0.65
C ASP A 172 -16.32 -48.19 0.47
N ASN A 173 -16.35 -49.02 -0.59
CA ASN A 173 -15.22 -49.90 -0.94
C ASN A 173 -13.91 -49.13 -1.21
N ILE A 174 -14.03 -47.92 -1.76
CA ILE A 174 -12.92 -47.03 -2.06
C ILE A 174 -12.45 -46.33 -0.78
N GLU A 175 -13.38 -45.80 0.00
CA GLU A 175 -13.10 -44.99 1.19
C GLU A 175 -12.72 -45.80 2.43
N GLY A 176 -13.26 -47.01 2.56
CA GLY A 176 -12.91 -47.92 3.64
C GLY A 176 -11.45 -48.42 3.55
N GLN A 177 -10.75 -48.17 2.44
CA GLN A 177 -9.38 -48.62 2.21
C GLN A 177 -8.39 -47.45 2.09
N THR A 178 -7.13 -47.68 2.46
CA THR A 178 -6.06 -46.74 2.08
C THR A 178 -5.89 -46.72 0.56
N THR A 179 -5.78 -45.55 -0.06
CA THR A 179 -5.60 -45.41 -1.52
C THR A 179 -4.42 -46.22 -2.07
N SER A 180 -3.26 -46.17 -1.40
CA SER A 180 -2.07 -46.94 -1.82
C SER A 180 -2.19 -48.47 -1.63
N GLY A 181 -3.11 -48.88 -0.76
CA GLY A 181 -3.37 -50.27 -0.41
C GLY A 181 -4.61 -50.87 -1.06
N TYR A 182 -5.33 -50.09 -1.88
CA TYR A 182 -6.61 -50.45 -2.48
C TYR A 182 -6.59 -51.84 -3.13
N ILE A 183 -7.55 -52.66 -2.74
CA ILE A 183 -7.79 -54.01 -3.24
C ILE A 183 -9.11 -53.99 -4.00
N THR A 184 -9.06 -54.27 -5.31
CA THR A 184 -10.26 -54.38 -6.15
C THR A 184 -11.06 -55.64 -5.80
N PRO A 185 -12.41 -55.60 -5.83
CA PRO A 185 -13.25 -56.79 -5.70
C PRO A 185 -12.95 -57.83 -6.79
N SER A 186 -13.23 -59.10 -6.50
CA SER A 186 -12.96 -60.22 -7.40
C SER A 186 -14.05 -60.41 -8.47
N GLY A 187 -15.25 -59.87 -8.23
CA GLY A 187 -16.43 -59.92 -9.10
C GLY A 187 -17.62 -59.19 -8.47
N VAL A 188 -18.81 -59.37 -9.04
CA VAL A 188 -20.09 -58.82 -8.55
C VAL A 188 -21.08 -59.97 -8.35
N GLY A 189 -21.82 -59.93 -7.24
CA GLY A 189 -22.76 -60.97 -6.80
C GLY A 189 -22.21 -62.38 -6.98
N THR A 190 -22.97 -63.30 -7.58
CA THR A 190 -22.53 -64.72 -7.73
C THR A 190 -21.21 -64.95 -8.50
N ALA A 191 -20.65 -63.91 -9.14
CA ALA A 191 -19.35 -63.98 -9.80
C ALA A 191 -18.17 -63.71 -8.84
N MET A 192 -18.44 -63.19 -7.64
CA MET A 192 -17.49 -63.01 -6.56
C MET A 192 -16.82 -64.33 -6.15
N ALA A 193 -15.57 -64.24 -5.73
CA ALA A 193 -14.83 -65.33 -5.13
C ALA A 193 -15.06 -65.36 -3.62
N ASP A 194 -15.99 -66.21 -3.19
CA ASP A 194 -16.11 -66.62 -1.78
C ASP A 194 -15.96 -68.14 -1.70
N THR A 195 -14.76 -68.60 -1.30
CA THR A 195 -14.49 -70.05 -1.20
C THR A 195 -15.09 -70.65 0.06
N ASN A 196 -15.31 -69.84 1.09
CA ASN A 196 -15.62 -70.28 2.43
C ASN A 196 -17.11 -70.14 2.80
N ASN A 197 -17.86 -69.44 1.94
CA ASN A 197 -19.31 -69.22 1.98
C ASN A 197 -19.74 -68.46 3.24
N ASN A 198 -19.04 -67.37 3.54
CA ASN A 198 -19.33 -66.47 4.65
C ASN A 198 -19.80 -65.08 4.20
N GLY A 199 -19.94 -64.84 2.90
CA GLY A 199 -20.50 -63.59 2.36
C GLY A 199 -19.46 -62.54 1.98
N VAL A 200 -18.22 -62.68 2.48
CA VAL A 200 -17.14 -61.70 2.24
C VAL A 200 -16.25 -62.17 1.08
N ASP A 201 -15.90 -61.27 0.17
CA ASP A 201 -14.94 -61.56 -0.92
C ASP A 201 -13.59 -62.07 -0.36
N ASP A 202 -13.10 -63.20 -0.88
CA ASP A 202 -11.78 -63.81 -0.58
C ASP A 202 -10.63 -62.78 -0.73
N ASN A 203 -10.79 -61.73 -1.55
CA ASN A 203 -9.82 -60.63 -1.71
C ASN A 203 -9.65 -59.79 -0.44
N TYR A 204 -10.70 -59.63 0.37
CA TYR A 204 -10.67 -58.89 1.63
C TYR A 204 -10.24 -59.77 2.81
N GLU A 205 -10.17 -61.10 2.63
CA GLU A 205 -9.87 -62.06 3.70
C GLU A 205 -8.36 -62.27 3.99
N THR A 206 -7.50 -61.31 3.65
CA THR A 206 -6.04 -61.51 3.76
C THR A 206 -5.51 -61.47 5.19
N SER A 207 -6.20 -60.78 6.10
CA SER A 207 -5.76 -60.50 7.48
C SER A 207 -6.86 -60.63 8.55
N GLY A 208 -7.95 -61.31 8.22
CA GLY A 208 -9.21 -61.37 8.97
C GLY A 208 -10.38 -61.50 8.00
N ILE A 209 -11.62 -61.40 8.50
CA ILE A 209 -12.80 -61.18 7.68
C ILE A 209 -12.95 -59.67 7.46
N GLY A 210 -13.06 -59.23 6.20
CA GLY A 210 -13.10 -57.81 5.80
C GLY A 210 -11.83 -57.02 6.08
N PHE A 211 -11.86 -55.72 5.76
CA PHE A 211 -10.83 -54.76 6.16
C PHE A 211 -11.29 -53.88 7.33
N VAL A 212 -10.35 -53.10 7.88
CA VAL A 212 -10.68 -52.09 8.90
C VAL A 212 -10.79 -50.78 8.14
N PRO A 213 -11.94 -50.09 8.21
CA PRO A 213 -12.13 -48.80 7.54
C PRO A 213 -11.00 -47.84 7.86
N GLU A 214 -10.52 -47.15 6.83
CA GLU A 214 -9.56 -46.07 6.99
C GLU A 214 -10.24 -44.87 7.69
N ASN A 215 -9.42 -44.11 8.39
CA ASN A 215 -9.82 -42.84 9.00
C ASN A 215 -8.61 -41.92 8.86
N THR A 216 -8.68 -41.05 7.87
CA THR A 216 -7.54 -40.30 7.33
C THR A 216 -7.00 -39.30 8.35
N ASP A 217 -7.89 -38.59 9.04
CA ASP A 217 -7.52 -37.56 10.01
C ASP A 217 -7.23 -38.10 11.44
N GLY A 218 -7.77 -39.28 11.75
CA GLY A 218 -7.71 -39.99 13.03
C GLY A 218 -8.55 -39.40 14.17
N THR A 219 -9.56 -38.54 13.93
CA THR A 219 -10.25 -37.78 14.99
C THR A 219 -11.75 -38.02 15.13
N ASP A 220 -12.46 -38.32 14.05
CA ASP A 220 -13.92 -38.51 13.99
C ASP A 220 -14.34 -39.85 13.35
N LEU A 221 -15.28 -39.86 12.40
CA LEU A 221 -15.83 -41.09 11.85
C LEU A 221 -14.82 -41.68 10.86
N PRO A 222 -14.87 -42.99 10.56
CA PRO A 222 -14.10 -43.52 9.45
C PRO A 222 -14.56 -42.89 8.13
N ASP A 223 -13.68 -42.86 7.13
CA ASP A 223 -13.82 -42.01 5.94
C ASP A 223 -15.15 -42.23 5.20
N TYR A 224 -15.56 -43.49 4.98
CA TYR A 224 -16.85 -43.85 4.38
C TYR A 224 -18.14 -43.37 5.11
N LEU A 225 -17.99 -42.76 6.29
CA LEU A 225 -19.09 -42.16 7.06
C LEU A 225 -18.83 -40.69 7.39
N ASP A 226 -17.70 -40.13 6.96
CA ASP A 226 -17.23 -38.82 7.33
C ASP A 226 -17.19 -37.89 6.12
N ALA A 227 -18.16 -36.98 6.04
CA ALA A 227 -18.31 -36.07 4.90
C ALA A 227 -17.15 -35.07 4.66
N ASP A 228 -16.07 -35.12 5.44
CA ASP A 228 -14.83 -34.31 5.36
C ASP A 228 -13.68 -35.16 5.95
N SER A 229 -13.30 -36.23 5.23
CA SER A 229 -12.37 -37.29 5.65
C SER A 229 -11.02 -36.78 6.16
N ASP A 230 -10.53 -35.66 5.64
CA ASP A 230 -9.25 -35.07 6.03
C ASP A 230 -9.37 -33.84 6.96
N ASN A 231 -10.61 -33.41 7.23
CA ASN A 231 -10.98 -32.31 8.10
C ASN A 231 -10.36 -30.95 7.67
N ASP A 232 -10.18 -30.72 6.37
CA ASP A 232 -9.68 -29.46 5.81
C ASP A 232 -10.77 -28.37 5.68
N GLY A 233 -12.05 -28.75 5.78
CA GLY A 233 -13.21 -27.88 5.68
C GLY A 233 -13.79 -27.70 4.27
N VAL A 234 -13.28 -28.43 3.29
CA VAL A 234 -13.97 -28.85 2.06
C VAL A 234 -14.67 -30.18 2.38
N LEU A 235 -15.77 -30.48 1.68
CA LEU A 235 -16.47 -31.75 1.91
C LEU A 235 -16.03 -32.74 0.84
N ASP A 236 -16.05 -34.03 1.14
CA ASP A 236 -15.56 -35.06 0.22
C ASP A 236 -16.38 -35.10 -1.08
N ILE A 237 -17.70 -34.86 -1.03
CA ILE A 237 -18.55 -34.59 -2.21
C ILE A 237 -18.07 -33.43 -3.10
N ALA A 238 -17.30 -32.51 -2.55
CA ALA A 238 -16.70 -31.40 -3.28
C ALA A 238 -15.32 -31.75 -3.88
N GLU A 239 -14.74 -32.88 -3.50
CA GLU A 239 -13.42 -33.40 -3.86
C GLU A 239 -13.47 -34.78 -4.53
N ASN A 240 -14.64 -35.42 -4.64
CA ASN A 240 -14.90 -36.71 -5.29
C ASN A 240 -14.56 -36.79 -6.80
N GLY A 241 -14.06 -35.71 -7.39
CA GLY A 241 -13.71 -35.62 -8.80
C GLY A 241 -14.88 -35.35 -9.77
N ASP A 242 -16.14 -35.45 -9.37
CA ASP A 242 -17.28 -35.14 -10.25
C ASP A 242 -17.49 -33.61 -10.38
N PRO A 243 -17.77 -33.08 -11.59
CA PRO A 243 -17.98 -31.64 -11.80
C PRO A 243 -19.28 -31.04 -11.24
N GLN A 244 -20.24 -31.84 -10.76
CA GLN A 244 -21.52 -31.38 -10.24
C GLN A 244 -21.54 -31.24 -8.71
N ASN A 245 -20.77 -32.05 -7.97
CA ASN A 245 -20.56 -31.99 -6.52
C ASN A 245 -21.88 -31.91 -5.71
N VAL A 246 -22.96 -32.52 -6.22
CA VAL A 246 -24.32 -32.47 -5.64
C VAL A 246 -25.10 -33.71 -6.07
N ALA A 247 -25.58 -34.49 -5.11
CA ALA A 247 -26.51 -35.60 -5.33
C ALA A 247 -27.83 -35.15 -5.99
N SER A 248 -28.37 -35.97 -6.89
CA SER A 248 -29.61 -35.71 -7.63
C SER A 248 -30.87 -36.07 -6.83
N GLY A 249 -30.74 -36.86 -5.78
CA GLY A 249 -31.79 -37.49 -4.98
C GLY A 249 -32.50 -38.62 -5.73
N ASN A 250 -31.85 -39.24 -6.71
CA ASN A 250 -32.38 -40.38 -7.46
C ASN A 250 -31.31 -41.45 -7.51
N ASP A 251 -31.75 -42.70 -7.42
CA ASP A 251 -30.93 -43.89 -7.51
C ASP A 251 -31.80 -44.92 -8.26
N ALA A 252 -31.36 -45.29 -9.47
CA ALA A 252 -32.19 -45.97 -10.48
C ALA A 252 -32.25 -47.48 -10.28
N ASP A 253 -31.15 -48.10 -9.88
CA ASP A 253 -30.94 -49.53 -9.73
C ASP A 253 -30.91 -50.01 -8.28
N LYS A 254 -30.84 -49.08 -7.32
CA LYS A 254 -31.06 -49.28 -5.88
C LYS A 254 -29.90 -49.93 -5.15
N ASP A 255 -28.69 -49.53 -5.49
CA ASP A 255 -27.48 -49.98 -4.82
C ASP A 255 -26.98 -49.05 -3.72
N GLY A 256 -27.49 -47.82 -3.65
CA GLY A 256 -27.12 -46.82 -2.64
C GLY A 256 -26.42 -45.60 -3.22
N LEU A 257 -25.78 -45.74 -4.38
CA LEU A 257 -25.06 -44.66 -5.05
C LEU A 257 -26.02 -43.76 -5.86
N ASP A 258 -25.95 -42.44 -5.70
CA ASP A 258 -26.85 -41.53 -6.42
C ASP A 258 -26.54 -41.46 -7.93
N ASP A 259 -27.59 -41.42 -8.78
CA ASP A 259 -27.55 -41.25 -10.25
C ASP A 259 -26.65 -40.08 -10.73
N ALA A 260 -26.33 -39.12 -9.86
CA ALA A 260 -25.40 -38.03 -10.13
C ALA A 260 -23.95 -38.51 -10.29
N PHE A 261 -23.59 -39.57 -9.56
CA PHE A 261 -22.26 -40.15 -9.41
C PHE A 261 -22.18 -41.56 -9.99
N ASP A 262 -23.31 -42.29 -10.03
CA ASP A 262 -23.45 -43.62 -10.64
C ASP A 262 -23.22 -43.60 -12.17
N ASP A 263 -22.25 -44.42 -12.56
CA ASP A 263 -21.68 -44.63 -13.89
C ASP A 263 -22.33 -45.84 -14.61
N ASN A 264 -22.92 -46.76 -13.85
CA ASN A 264 -23.45 -48.03 -14.31
C ASN A 264 -24.80 -48.44 -13.69
N ASP A 265 -25.86 -48.38 -14.51
CA ASP A 265 -27.15 -49.04 -14.19
C ASP A 265 -27.02 -50.58 -14.06
N ASP A 266 -26.91 -51.05 -12.81
CA ASP A 266 -26.79 -52.44 -12.34
C ASP A 266 -28.13 -53.17 -12.24
N SER A 267 -29.23 -52.55 -12.66
CA SER A 267 -30.55 -53.20 -12.68
C SER A 267 -30.63 -54.46 -13.57
N SER A 268 -29.60 -54.71 -14.37
CA SER A 268 -29.46 -55.88 -15.26
C SER A 268 -28.52 -56.99 -14.75
N THR A 269 -27.74 -56.68 -13.72
CA THR A 269 -26.85 -57.58 -12.97
C THR A 269 -27.57 -58.08 -11.71
N ASN A 270 -26.94 -58.98 -10.96
CA ASN A 270 -27.47 -59.49 -9.70
C ASN A 270 -26.39 -59.16 -8.68
N GLY A 271 -26.58 -58.07 -7.94
CA GLY A 271 -25.56 -57.39 -7.15
C GLY A 271 -25.16 -56.03 -7.68
N SER A 272 -24.40 -55.31 -6.87
CA SER A 272 -23.94 -53.93 -7.08
C SER A 272 -22.45 -53.88 -7.42
N THR A 273 -22.04 -52.88 -8.19
CA THR A 273 -20.64 -52.61 -8.50
C THR A 273 -20.05 -51.73 -7.40
N VAL A 274 -19.65 -52.34 -6.28
CA VAL A 274 -19.13 -51.63 -5.09
C VAL A 274 -17.90 -50.75 -5.35
N ASN A 275 -17.22 -50.95 -6.47
CA ASN A 275 -16.07 -50.13 -6.89
C ASN A 275 -16.43 -49.22 -8.07
N ASP A 276 -17.64 -48.66 -8.03
CA ASP A 276 -18.18 -47.75 -9.04
C ASP A 276 -17.19 -46.61 -9.36
N GLY A 277 -17.25 -46.07 -10.57
CA GLY A 277 -16.29 -45.09 -11.11
C GLY A 277 -15.00 -45.70 -11.67
N LEU A 278 -14.66 -46.96 -11.37
CA LEU A 278 -13.50 -47.66 -11.95
C LEU A 278 -13.91 -48.51 -13.19
N GLY A 279 -14.00 -47.90 -14.38
CA GLY A 279 -14.55 -48.63 -15.54
C GLY A 279 -14.48 -47.98 -16.94
N ASN A 280 -15.37 -48.46 -17.82
CA ASN A 280 -15.52 -47.95 -19.19
C ASN A 280 -16.87 -47.23 -19.29
N GLY A 281 -16.97 -46.04 -18.70
CA GLY A 281 -18.25 -45.33 -18.54
C GLY A 281 -18.06 -43.85 -18.27
N ASP A 282 -17.40 -43.49 -17.18
CA ASP A 282 -17.52 -42.16 -16.56
C ASP A 282 -16.32 -41.80 -15.66
N LYS A 283 -16.21 -40.60 -15.08
CA LYS A 283 -16.40 -39.24 -15.66
C LYS A 283 -15.71 -38.16 -14.82
N VAL A 284 -14.45 -38.28 -14.39
CA VAL A 284 -13.78 -37.18 -13.67
C VAL A 284 -13.03 -36.24 -14.63
N THR A 285 -11.90 -36.62 -15.23
CA THR A 285 -11.11 -35.60 -15.97
C THR A 285 -10.26 -36.08 -17.15
N ASN A 286 -10.76 -36.85 -18.14
CA ASN A 286 -10.17 -36.73 -19.48
C ASN A 286 -11.02 -37.17 -20.67
N THR A 287 -10.72 -36.53 -21.80
CA THR A 287 -11.21 -36.85 -23.16
C THR A 287 -10.72 -38.21 -23.72
N GLY A 288 -10.32 -39.15 -22.84
CA GLY A 288 -9.93 -40.53 -23.10
C GLY A 288 -11.12 -41.49 -23.06
N ILE A 289 -10.91 -42.79 -23.29
CA ILE A 289 -11.99 -43.78 -23.47
C ILE A 289 -12.16 -44.69 -22.24
N LEU A 290 -11.35 -44.55 -21.17
CA LEU A 290 -11.31 -45.48 -20.03
C LEU A 290 -10.67 -44.79 -18.80
N ASP A 291 -11.35 -44.79 -17.65
CA ASP A 291 -10.81 -44.40 -16.34
C ASP A 291 -10.44 -45.70 -15.60
N THR A 292 -9.15 -45.97 -15.45
CA THR A 292 -8.64 -47.29 -15.03
C THR A 292 -7.79 -47.24 -13.76
N SER A 293 -7.76 -46.08 -13.12
CA SER A 293 -6.95 -45.79 -11.93
C SER A 293 -7.76 -44.91 -10.98
N LEU A 294 -7.43 -44.94 -9.69
CA LEU A 294 -8.12 -44.15 -8.67
C LEU A 294 -7.97 -42.65 -8.94
N GLU A 295 -6.78 -42.21 -9.35
CA GLU A 295 -6.52 -40.81 -9.68
C GLU A 295 -7.35 -40.32 -10.88
N ASP A 296 -7.67 -41.19 -11.84
CA ASP A 296 -8.53 -40.84 -12.97
C ASP A 296 -10.01 -40.78 -12.57
N ALA A 297 -10.43 -41.54 -11.54
CA ALA A 297 -11.82 -41.78 -11.16
C ALA A 297 -12.31 -40.91 -9.99
N PHE A 298 -11.44 -40.48 -9.08
CA PHE A 298 -11.82 -39.73 -7.87
C PHE A 298 -10.99 -38.45 -7.65
N GLY A 299 -10.11 -38.10 -8.59
CA GLY A 299 -9.31 -36.88 -8.53
C GLY A 299 -7.96 -37.03 -7.82
N ASP A 300 -6.99 -36.28 -8.33
CA ASP A 300 -5.65 -36.06 -7.76
C ASP A 300 -5.12 -34.75 -8.39
N GLU A 301 -5.59 -33.62 -7.86
CA GLU A 301 -5.33 -32.29 -8.41
C GLU A 301 -3.84 -31.95 -8.39
N ASP A 302 -3.10 -32.42 -7.38
CA ASP A 302 -1.70 -32.09 -7.17
C ASP A 302 -0.70 -33.10 -7.78
N ASN A 303 -1.21 -34.25 -8.24
CA ASN A 303 -0.51 -35.33 -8.93
C ASN A 303 0.61 -35.97 -8.09
N ASP A 304 0.40 -36.09 -6.78
CA ASP A 304 1.37 -36.70 -5.88
C ASP A 304 1.11 -38.21 -5.60
N PHE A 305 0.00 -38.74 -6.12
CA PHE A 305 -0.35 -40.16 -6.19
C PHE A 305 -0.10 -40.75 -7.61
N PRO A 306 0.42 -41.99 -7.74
CA PRO A 306 0.93 -42.88 -6.70
C PRO A 306 2.29 -42.43 -6.17
N GLY A 307 2.41 -42.25 -4.84
CA GLY A 307 3.62 -41.70 -4.26
C GLY A 307 3.60 -41.63 -2.75
N THR A 308 3.55 -40.41 -2.21
CA THR A 308 3.55 -40.16 -0.76
C THR A 308 2.33 -39.38 -0.26
N GLY A 309 1.48 -38.85 -1.13
CA GLY A 309 0.15 -38.36 -0.76
C GLY A 309 -0.94 -39.28 -1.29
N ASP A 310 -2.13 -38.72 -1.50
CA ASP A 310 -3.41 -39.43 -1.52
C ASP A 310 -4.33 -38.94 -2.67
N LEU A 311 -5.63 -39.25 -2.64
CA LEU A 311 -6.62 -38.62 -3.53
C LEU A 311 -7.15 -37.33 -2.89
N ASP A 312 -7.81 -36.49 -3.69
CA ASP A 312 -8.21 -35.12 -3.29
C ASP A 312 -9.02 -35.09 -1.98
N TYR A 313 -9.99 -35.98 -1.77
CA TYR A 313 -10.82 -36.05 -0.55
C TYR A 313 -10.07 -36.45 0.73
N ARG A 314 -8.81 -36.89 0.60
CA ARG A 314 -7.93 -37.25 1.74
C ARG A 314 -6.75 -36.29 1.90
N ASP A 315 -6.63 -35.32 1.02
CA ASP A 315 -5.44 -34.51 0.87
C ASP A 315 -5.66 -33.07 1.31
N VAL A 316 -5.18 -32.76 2.52
CA VAL A 316 -5.30 -31.40 3.06
C VAL A 316 -4.62 -30.41 2.12
N PRO A 317 -5.39 -29.59 1.37
CA PRO A 317 -4.88 -28.75 0.30
C PRO A 317 -3.88 -27.75 0.85
N SER A 318 -2.61 -27.91 0.48
CA SER A 318 -1.57 -26.99 0.94
C SER A 318 -1.62 -25.67 0.16
N PRO A 319 -1.69 -24.51 0.83
CA PRO A 319 -1.61 -23.22 0.14
C PRO A 319 -0.36 -23.11 -0.73
N ALA A 320 -0.57 -22.84 -2.01
CA ALA A 320 0.54 -22.60 -2.93
C ALA A 320 1.36 -21.39 -2.46
N ASN A 321 2.68 -21.40 -2.75
CA ASN A 321 3.54 -20.23 -2.55
C ASN A 321 3.31 -19.17 -3.66
N ALA A 322 2.04 -18.88 -3.95
CA ALA A 322 1.57 -17.90 -4.92
C ALA A 322 0.98 -16.69 -4.18
N MET A 323 1.16 -15.50 -4.75
CA MET A 323 0.70 -14.26 -4.13
C MET A 323 0.15 -13.31 -5.19
N ILE A 324 -1.02 -12.71 -4.91
CA ILE A 324 -1.54 -11.58 -5.65
C ILE A 324 -0.58 -10.42 -5.40
N THR A 325 0.02 -9.92 -6.47
CA THR A 325 1.17 -9.02 -6.39
C THR A 325 0.91 -7.69 -7.08
N GLN A 326 -0.01 -7.66 -8.04
CA GLN A 326 -0.42 -6.44 -8.70
C GLN A 326 -1.87 -6.55 -9.20
N VAL A 327 -2.63 -5.48 -9.01
CA VAL A 327 -3.91 -5.26 -9.71
C VAL A 327 -3.79 -3.95 -10.46
N TYR A 328 -3.92 -4.02 -11.79
CA TYR A 328 -3.82 -2.87 -12.67
C TYR A 328 -5.17 -2.47 -13.21
N GLN A 329 -5.51 -1.19 -13.10
CA GLN A 329 -6.68 -0.60 -13.73
C GLN A 329 -6.28 0.70 -14.45
N PHE A 330 -6.58 0.78 -15.74
CA PHE A 330 -6.42 1.99 -16.54
C PHE A 330 -7.68 2.32 -17.32
N GLY A 331 -8.08 3.59 -17.30
CA GLY A 331 -9.25 4.10 -18.02
C GLY A 331 -10.56 3.78 -17.31
N ALA A 332 -11.48 4.75 -17.34
CA ALA A 332 -12.81 4.59 -16.78
C ALA A 332 -13.66 3.64 -17.62
N ASP A 333 -14.74 3.11 -17.06
CA ASP A 333 -15.60 2.19 -17.81
C ASP A 333 -16.25 2.77 -19.05
N THR A 334 -16.45 4.08 -19.05
CA THR A 334 -16.98 4.84 -20.18
C THR A 334 -15.94 5.08 -21.27
N ASP A 335 -14.66 4.80 -21.01
CA ASP A 335 -13.59 5.05 -21.96
C ASP A 335 -13.53 3.96 -23.02
N VAL A 336 -13.23 4.38 -24.25
CA VAL A 336 -13.06 3.48 -25.40
C VAL A 336 -11.82 2.57 -25.23
N VAL A 337 -10.85 3.04 -24.45
CA VAL A 337 -9.60 2.33 -24.17
C VAL A 337 -9.50 2.19 -22.66
N LYS A 338 -9.75 0.99 -22.18
CA LYS A 338 -9.58 0.59 -20.78
C LYS A 338 -8.88 -0.75 -20.71
N GLU A 339 -8.08 -0.95 -19.67
CA GLU A 339 -7.29 -2.17 -19.51
C GLU A 339 -7.28 -2.58 -18.03
N ARG A 340 -7.39 -3.88 -17.79
CA ARG A 340 -7.45 -4.49 -16.45
C ARG A 340 -6.50 -5.66 -16.40
N TRP A 341 -5.70 -5.75 -15.33
CA TRP A 341 -4.84 -6.91 -15.09
C TRP A 341 -4.87 -7.35 -13.63
N ILE A 342 -4.76 -8.65 -13.42
CA ILE A 342 -4.50 -9.27 -12.12
C ILE A 342 -3.22 -10.09 -12.28
N GLU A 343 -2.25 -9.86 -11.41
CA GLU A 343 -0.97 -10.56 -11.38
C GLU A 343 -0.85 -11.44 -10.15
N ILE A 344 -0.52 -12.70 -10.38
CA ILE A 344 -0.19 -13.68 -9.36
C ILE A 344 1.23 -14.15 -9.62
N THR A 345 2.08 -14.07 -8.60
CA THR A 345 3.49 -14.44 -8.71
C THR A 345 3.77 -15.64 -7.80
N ASN A 346 4.53 -16.62 -8.31
CA ASN A 346 5.13 -17.65 -7.47
C ASN A 346 6.31 -17.01 -6.69
N ILE A 347 6.12 -16.84 -5.39
CA ILE A 347 7.12 -16.25 -4.49
C ILE A 347 8.04 -17.29 -3.83
N GLY A 348 7.79 -18.57 -4.10
CA GLY A 348 8.56 -19.71 -3.62
C GLY A 348 9.88 -19.90 -4.38
N ILE A 349 10.57 -21.00 -4.05
CA ILE A 349 11.83 -21.43 -4.68
C ILE A 349 11.66 -22.70 -5.54
N THR A 350 10.45 -23.22 -5.61
CA THR A 350 10.06 -24.40 -6.38
C THR A 350 8.91 -24.02 -7.31
N ASP A 351 8.78 -24.78 -8.39
CA ASP A 351 7.66 -24.61 -9.32
C ASP A 351 6.37 -25.03 -8.63
N ILE A 352 5.28 -24.33 -8.92
CA ILE A 352 3.93 -24.72 -8.49
C ILE A 352 3.31 -25.54 -9.63
N PRO A 353 2.78 -26.74 -9.36
CA PRO A 353 2.11 -27.56 -10.37
C PRO A 353 0.96 -26.83 -11.08
N ALA A 354 0.51 -27.39 -12.20
CA ALA A 354 -0.73 -26.93 -12.83
C ALA A 354 -1.91 -27.24 -11.89
N ASN A 355 -3.02 -26.53 -12.07
CA ASN A 355 -4.28 -26.68 -11.34
C ASN A 355 -4.24 -26.29 -9.84
N THR A 356 -3.09 -26.21 -9.17
CA THR A 356 -3.01 -25.87 -7.74
C THR A 356 -3.47 -24.43 -7.35
N ILE A 357 -3.50 -23.47 -8.29
CA ILE A 357 -3.82 -22.06 -7.98
C ILE A 357 -5.24 -21.74 -8.46
N LYS A 358 -6.18 -21.64 -7.52
CA LYS A 358 -7.56 -21.17 -7.76
C LYS A 358 -7.65 -19.65 -7.51
N VAL A 359 -8.10 -18.90 -8.52
CA VAL A 359 -8.17 -17.43 -8.53
C VAL A 359 -9.63 -17.00 -8.62
N GLN A 360 -10.09 -16.22 -7.66
CA GLN A 360 -11.51 -15.95 -7.51
C GLN A 360 -11.80 -14.46 -7.45
N LEU A 361 -12.93 -14.07 -8.03
CA LEU A 361 -13.47 -12.72 -7.96
C LEU A 361 -14.83 -12.74 -7.25
N TYR A 362 -14.91 -11.99 -6.16
CA TYR A 362 -16.16 -11.57 -5.53
C TYR A 362 -16.46 -10.15 -6.00
N LYS A 363 -17.33 -10.04 -6.98
CA LYS A 363 -17.60 -8.79 -7.69
C LYS A 363 -18.60 -7.94 -6.92
N ASP A 364 -18.32 -6.64 -6.79
CA ASP A 364 -19.18 -5.68 -6.07
C ASP A 364 -19.51 -6.13 -4.61
N LYS A 365 -18.63 -6.94 -4.00
CA LYS A 365 -18.75 -7.51 -2.65
C LYS A 365 -17.69 -6.96 -1.70
N SER A 366 -18.02 -6.85 -0.42
CA SER A 366 -17.11 -6.35 0.62
C SER A 366 -17.30 -7.09 1.94
N GLY A 367 -16.23 -7.15 2.74
CA GLY A 367 -16.26 -7.81 4.04
C GLY A 367 -16.24 -9.34 3.95
N ASP A 368 -16.76 -9.98 4.98
CA ASP A 368 -16.78 -11.45 5.15
C ASP A 368 -17.70 -12.13 4.13
N GLN A 369 -17.21 -13.20 3.47
CA GLN A 369 -17.94 -13.95 2.43
C GLN A 369 -18.07 -15.45 2.76
N THR A 370 -17.98 -15.86 4.03
CA THR A 370 -18.23 -17.26 4.44
C THR A 370 -19.55 -17.78 3.88
N GLY A 371 -19.51 -18.97 3.26
CA GLY A 371 -20.66 -19.63 2.63
C GLY A 371 -21.17 -18.96 1.35
N ILE A 372 -20.49 -17.94 0.83
CA ILE A 372 -20.85 -17.26 -0.41
C ILE A 372 -19.88 -17.70 -1.51
N ALA A 373 -20.43 -18.24 -2.60
CA ALA A 373 -19.64 -18.56 -3.77
C ALA A 373 -19.07 -17.30 -4.46
N PRO A 374 -17.84 -17.36 -5.01
CA PRO A 374 -17.29 -16.30 -5.84
C PRO A 374 -18.12 -16.14 -7.12
N ASP A 375 -18.17 -14.94 -7.69
CA ASP A 375 -18.89 -14.68 -8.93
C ASP A 375 -18.15 -15.25 -10.15
N VAL A 376 -16.82 -15.39 -10.04
CA VAL A 376 -15.95 -16.02 -11.02
C VAL A 376 -14.87 -16.81 -10.28
N SER A 377 -14.64 -18.06 -10.68
CA SER A 377 -13.45 -18.84 -10.32
C SER A 377 -12.63 -19.16 -11.57
N TYR A 378 -11.32 -19.32 -11.41
CA TYR A 378 -10.41 -19.75 -12.46
C TYR A 378 -9.22 -20.50 -11.88
N THR A 379 -9.00 -21.72 -12.36
CA THR A 379 -7.87 -22.57 -11.99
C THR A 379 -6.71 -22.41 -12.98
N VAL A 380 -5.50 -22.16 -12.49
CA VAL A 380 -4.30 -21.98 -13.32
C VAL A 380 -3.83 -23.32 -13.90
N GLY A 381 -4.30 -23.66 -15.11
CA GLY A 381 -4.00 -24.94 -15.77
C GLY A 381 -2.58 -25.13 -16.33
N THR A 382 -1.58 -24.39 -15.84
CA THR A 382 -0.18 -24.54 -16.26
C THR A 382 0.75 -24.39 -15.07
N ILE A 383 1.86 -25.14 -15.07
CA ILE A 383 2.94 -24.99 -14.09
C ILE A 383 3.36 -23.52 -13.99
N LEU A 384 3.42 -22.98 -12.77
CA LEU A 384 3.93 -21.65 -12.48
C LEU A 384 5.35 -21.76 -11.89
N GLU A 385 6.35 -21.55 -12.74
CA GLU A 385 7.77 -21.65 -12.36
C GLU A 385 8.15 -20.67 -11.23
N ALA A 386 9.14 -21.06 -10.42
CA ALA A 386 9.62 -20.25 -9.30
C ALA A 386 10.04 -18.83 -9.72
N GLY A 387 9.41 -17.80 -9.13
CA GLY A 387 9.69 -16.39 -9.43
C GLY A 387 9.00 -15.83 -10.67
N ASN A 388 8.25 -16.64 -11.42
CA ASN A 388 7.45 -16.18 -12.55
C ASN A 388 6.02 -15.85 -12.12
N SER A 389 5.29 -15.15 -13.00
CA SER A 389 3.92 -14.72 -12.76
C SER A 389 2.96 -15.19 -13.84
N VAL A 390 1.70 -15.42 -13.44
CA VAL A 390 0.57 -15.50 -14.34
C VAL A 390 -0.20 -14.17 -14.32
N LEU A 391 -0.55 -13.69 -15.51
CA LEU A 391 -1.19 -12.41 -15.76
C LEU A 391 -2.57 -12.63 -16.39
N PHE A 392 -3.62 -12.25 -15.67
CA PHE A 392 -4.97 -12.21 -16.21
C PHE A 392 -5.25 -10.84 -16.78
N LYS A 393 -5.87 -10.80 -17.97
CA LYS A 393 -6.25 -9.54 -18.62
C LYS A 393 -7.63 -9.59 -19.24
N ASN A 394 -8.22 -8.41 -19.40
CA ASN A 394 -9.39 -8.24 -20.27
C ASN A 394 -8.99 -8.24 -21.76
N SER A 395 -9.95 -8.54 -22.63
CA SER A 395 -9.83 -8.62 -24.10
C SER A 395 -9.74 -7.27 -24.81
N SER A 396 -9.72 -6.16 -24.05
CA SER A 396 -9.67 -4.81 -24.59
C SER A 396 -8.38 -4.51 -25.37
N ASN A 397 -8.39 -3.45 -26.19
CA ASN A 397 -7.20 -3.00 -26.91
C ASN A 397 -6.06 -2.70 -25.93
N SER A 398 -4.99 -3.51 -25.98
CA SER A 398 -3.84 -3.35 -25.09
C SER A 398 -3.12 -2.03 -25.32
N ILE A 399 -3.04 -1.20 -24.27
CA ILE A 399 -2.10 -0.09 -24.21
C ILE A 399 -0.74 -0.51 -23.68
N ILE A 400 -0.69 -1.64 -22.97
CA ILE A 400 0.54 -2.35 -22.57
C ILE A 400 0.91 -3.32 -23.68
N LEU A 401 2.10 -3.15 -24.25
CA LEU A 401 2.62 -4.02 -25.29
C LEU A 401 3.27 -5.27 -24.68
N ASN A 402 3.35 -6.37 -25.42
CA ASN A 402 4.08 -7.57 -24.97
C ASN A 402 5.56 -7.31 -24.65
N SER A 403 6.15 -6.21 -25.14
CA SER A 403 7.52 -5.80 -24.78
C SER A 403 7.62 -5.06 -23.44
N GLU A 404 6.49 -4.71 -22.85
CA GLU A 404 6.31 -3.96 -21.60
C GLU A 404 5.81 -4.87 -20.45
N ILE A 405 5.76 -6.19 -20.68
CA ILE A 405 5.57 -7.22 -19.65
C ILE A 405 6.86 -8.04 -19.50
N ALA A 406 6.99 -8.77 -18.39
CA ALA A 406 8.07 -9.74 -18.21
C ALA A 406 8.01 -10.84 -19.28
N ALA A 407 9.17 -11.27 -19.77
CA ALA A 407 9.26 -12.21 -20.89
C ALA A 407 8.78 -13.63 -20.53
N ASP A 408 8.93 -14.01 -19.26
CA ASP A 408 8.64 -15.35 -18.75
C ASP A 408 7.26 -15.42 -18.06
N ALA A 409 6.46 -14.34 -18.15
CA ALA A 409 5.12 -14.31 -17.60
C ALA A 409 4.10 -14.98 -18.54
N THR A 410 3.25 -15.82 -17.98
CA THR A 410 2.12 -16.44 -18.69
C THR A 410 0.96 -15.46 -18.73
N THR A 411 0.35 -15.23 -19.90
CA THR A 411 -0.81 -14.33 -20.03
C THR A 411 -2.08 -15.10 -20.38
N VAL A 412 -3.14 -14.87 -19.62
CA VAL A 412 -4.48 -15.44 -19.81
C VAL A 412 -5.48 -14.32 -20.07
N ILE A 413 -6.27 -14.44 -21.14
CA ILE A 413 -7.38 -13.51 -21.41
C ILE A 413 -8.62 -14.04 -20.69
N ASN A 414 -9.09 -13.33 -19.66
CA ASN A 414 -10.29 -13.67 -18.91
C ASN A 414 -11.06 -12.39 -18.55
N ASP A 415 -12.07 -12.07 -19.37
CA ASP A 415 -12.90 -10.88 -19.18
C ASP A 415 -13.74 -10.92 -17.90
N ALA A 416 -14.19 -12.11 -17.48
CA ALA A 416 -15.02 -12.26 -16.29
C ALA A 416 -14.21 -12.02 -15.02
N LEU A 417 -13.04 -12.66 -14.90
CA LEU A 417 -12.17 -12.52 -13.72
C LEU A 417 -11.59 -11.10 -13.58
N THR A 418 -11.44 -10.39 -14.70
CA THR A 418 -10.92 -9.01 -14.72
C THR A 418 -12.01 -7.94 -14.76
N ASP A 419 -13.28 -8.31 -14.54
CA ASP A 419 -14.41 -7.38 -14.44
C ASP A 419 -14.50 -6.74 -13.04
N ILE A 420 -13.37 -6.16 -12.62
CA ILE A 420 -13.16 -5.46 -11.34
C ILE A 420 -13.55 -3.97 -11.43
N ASN A 421 -14.72 -3.74 -12.02
CA ASN A 421 -15.21 -2.41 -12.37
C ASN A 421 -16.44 -2.05 -11.52
N GLY A 422 -16.43 -0.86 -10.92
CA GLY A 422 -17.54 -0.45 -10.05
C GLY A 422 -17.50 -1.15 -8.70
N GLY A 423 -18.30 -0.65 -7.74
CA GLY A 423 -18.39 -1.24 -6.41
C GLY A 423 -17.06 -1.38 -5.66
N ASP A 424 -17.08 -2.23 -4.63
CA ASP A 424 -15.90 -2.76 -3.97
C ASP A 424 -15.74 -4.20 -4.46
N ASP A 425 -14.58 -4.57 -5.01
CA ASP A 425 -14.30 -5.94 -5.43
C ASP A 425 -13.30 -6.61 -4.48
N ILE A 426 -13.36 -7.94 -4.40
CA ILE A 426 -12.38 -8.76 -3.70
C ILE A 426 -11.84 -9.81 -4.67
N ILE A 427 -10.52 -9.93 -4.73
CA ILE A 427 -9.83 -11.04 -5.41
C ILE A 427 -9.16 -11.89 -4.35
N THR A 428 -9.38 -13.20 -4.40
CA THR A 428 -8.75 -14.18 -3.50
C THR A 428 -7.96 -15.22 -4.27
N LEU A 429 -6.95 -15.77 -3.59
CA LEU A 429 -6.42 -17.09 -3.90
C LEU A 429 -6.89 -18.03 -2.81
N SER A 430 -7.41 -19.19 -3.20
CA SER A 430 -7.94 -20.20 -2.29
C SER A 430 -7.48 -21.59 -2.70
N THR A 431 -7.49 -22.51 -1.75
CA THR A 431 -7.30 -23.94 -2.03
C THR A 431 -8.61 -24.62 -2.40
N ALA A 432 -9.77 -24.02 -2.10
CA ALA A 432 -11.09 -24.55 -2.41
C ALA A 432 -11.85 -23.69 -3.44
N GLU A 433 -12.91 -24.24 -4.03
CA GLU A 433 -13.85 -23.53 -4.91
C GLU A 433 -15.22 -23.31 -4.24
N GLY A 434 -16.21 -22.83 -5.01
CA GLY A 434 -17.60 -22.74 -4.55
C GLY A 434 -17.81 -21.92 -3.28
N SER A 435 -18.70 -22.37 -2.40
CA SER A 435 -19.02 -21.73 -1.12
C SER A 435 -17.89 -21.81 -0.07
N PHE A 436 -16.97 -22.76 -0.21
CA PHE A 436 -15.86 -23.03 0.70
C PHE A 436 -14.63 -22.16 0.43
N SER A 437 -14.50 -21.69 -0.81
CA SER A 437 -13.50 -20.73 -1.31
C SER A 437 -13.08 -19.65 -0.30
N TRP A 438 -14.05 -19.01 0.38
CA TRP A 438 -13.72 -17.91 1.28
C TRP A 438 -12.93 -18.37 2.51
N GLU A 439 -13.31 -19.49 3.11
CA GLU A 439 -12.72 -19.96 4.37
C GLU A 439 -11.31 -20.50 4.15
N ASN A 440 -11.09 -21.10 2.97
CA ASN A 440 -9.83 -21.69 2.52
C ASN A 440 -8.92 -20.74 1.72
N ARG A 441 -9.25 -19.43 1.73
CA ARG A 441 -8.39 -18.42 1.10
C ARG A 441 -7.04 -18.29 1.82
N TYR A 442 -5.97 -18.18 1.05
CA TYR A 442 -4.62 -17.94 1.57
C TYR A 442 -4.05 -16.57 1.18
N ASP A 443 -4.63 -15.89 0.18
CA ASP A 443 -4.27 -14.52 -0.18
C ASP A 443 -5.48 -13.70 -0.61
N ILE A 444 -5.42 -12.39 -0.38
CA ILE A 444 -6.52 -11.48 -0.69
C ILE A 444 -6.03 -10.08 -1.06
N VAL A 445 -6.70 -9.49 -2.05
CA VAL A 445 -6.71 -8.04 -2.27
C VAL A 445 -8.15 -7.56 -2.35
N SER A 446 -8.47 -6.48 -1.65
CA SER A 446 -9.79 -5.88 -1.67
C SER A 446 -9.70 -4.36 -1.60
N SER A 447 -10.84 -3.68 -1.70
CA SER A 447 -10.92 -2.21 -1.56
C SER A 447 -10.05 -1.48 -2.60
N VAL A 448 -9.87 -2.05 -3.79
CA VAL A 448 -9.13 -1.41 -4.89
C VAL A 448 -10.04 -0.37 -5.53
N ALA A 449 -9.76 0.91 -5.30
CA ALA A 449 -10.58 1.99 -5.83
C ALA A 449 -10.56 2.01 -7.37
N ASN A 450 -11.70 2.34 -7.98
CA ASN A 450 -11.83 2.51 -9.42
C ASN A 450 -10.76 3.46 -9.99
N ASN A 451 -10.20 3.09 -11.16
CA ASN A 451 -9.12 3.83 -11.83
C ASN A 451 -7.86 4.00 -10.96
N THR A 452 -7.64 3.08 -10.02
CA THR A 452 -6.38 2.96 -9.30
C THR A 452 -5.78 1.58 -9.54
N SER A 453 -4.45 1.52 -9.50
CA SER A 453 -3.73 0.26 -9.51
C SER A 453 -3.04 0.08 -8.17
N VAL A 454 -2.85 -1.16 -7.74
CA VAL A 454 -2.12 -1.48 -6.52
C VAL A 454 -0.97 -2.43 -6.84
N VAL A 455 0.20 -2.17 -6.27
CA VAL A 455 1.37 -3.05 -6.34
C VAL A 455 1.76 -3.39 -4.92
N ARG A 456 1.92 -4.68 -4.63
CA ARG A 456 2.31 -5.14 -3.30
C ARG A 456 3.74 -4.68 -2.98
N ILE A 457 4.02 -4.45 -1.72
CA ILE A 457 5.36 -4.03 -1.28
C ILE A 457 6.31 -5.23 -1.31
N ASP A 458 7.59 -4.94 -1.49
CA ASP A 458 8.60 -5.85 -0.96
C ASP A 458 8.53 -5.85 0.58
N GLU A 459 9.10 -6.89 1.20
CA GLU A 459 8.95 -7.27 2.61
C GLU A 459 7.71 -8.11 2.96
N THR A 460 6.71 -8.24 2.07
CA THR A 460 5.65 -9.25 2.23
C THR A 460 6.17 -10.59 1.72
N LEU A 461 6.60 -11.46 2.64
CA LEU A 461 7.33 -12.69 2.31
C LEU A 461 6.44 -13.93 2.17
N THR A 462 5.18 -13.83 2.55
CA THR A 462 4.19 -14.91 2.51
C THR A 462 2.84 -14.35 2.05
N PRO A 463 1.96 -15.20 1.50
CA PRO A 463 0.58 -14.81 1.23
C PRO A 463 -0.13 -14.35 2.51
N ASN A 464 -1.16 -13.53 2.39
CA ASN A 464 -1.90 -13.02 3.53
C ASN A 464 -3.40 -13.15 3.30
N LYS A 465 -4.05 -14.05 4.04
CA LYS A 465 -5.52 -14.28 3.97
C LYS A 465 -6.38 -13.12 4.49
N ASN A 466 -5.77 -12.14 5.16
CA ASN A 466 -6.46 -10.97 5.70
C ASN A 466 -5.92 -9.70 5.06
N TYR A 467 -6.76 -8.98 4.31
CA TYR A 467 -6.35 -7.79 3.60
C TYR A 467 -5.79 -6.72 4.55
N ASP A 468 -4.55 -6.29 4.29
CA ASP A 468 -3.92 -5.16 4.98
C ASP A 468 -3.43 -4.11 3.96
N ALA A 469 -4.04 -2.94 3.98
CA ALA A 469 -3.72 -1.84 3.07
C ALA A 469 -2.26 -1.37 3.18
N ILE A 470 -1.54 -1.64 4.28
CA ILE A 470 -0.11 -1.26 4.39
C ILE A 470 0.82 -2.12 3.53
N GLU A 471 0.34 -3.27 3.04
CA GLU A 471 1.06 -4.14 2.11
C GLU A 471 1.00 -3.63 0.67
N TRP A 472 0.22 -2.59 0.38
CA TRP A 472 -0.05 -2.15 -0.98
C TRP A 472 0.37 -0.70 -1.21
N VAL A 473 0.96 -0.45 -2.37
CA VAL A 473 1.20 0.91 -2.89
C VAL A 473 0.15 1.23 -3.93
N VAL A 474 -0.63 2.26 -3.67
CA VAL A 474 -1.67 2.75 -4.58
C VAL A 474 -1.07 3.68 -5.64
N PHE A 475 -1.34 3.38 -6.90
CA PHE A 475 -1.03 4.19 -8.08
C PHE A 475 -2.32 4.80 -8.61
N ILE A 476 -2.37 6.12 -8.65
CA ILE A 476 -3.58 6.86 -9.01
C ILE A 476 -3.59 7.29 -10.47
N ASP A 477 -4.77 7.65 -10.96
CA ASP A 477 -4.97 8.14 -12.32
C ASP A 477 -4.13 9.39 -12.63
N ASP A 478 -3.38 9.30 -13.73
CA ASP A 478 -2.60 10.38 -14.33
C ASP A 478 -3.44 11.63 -14.64
N ALA A 479 -4.74 11.45 -14.92
CA ALA A 479 -5.67 12.54 -15.20
C ALA A 479 -5.98 13.42 -13.98
N ILE A 480 -5.73 12.93 -12.75
CA ILE A 480 -5.85 13.74 -11.55
C ILE A 480 -4.75 14.80 -11.59
N ALA A 481 -5.13 16.06 -11.74
CA ALA A 481 -4.18 17.16 -11.84
C ALA A 481 -3.40 17.33 -10.52
N PRO A 482 -2.09 17.58 -10.57
CA PRO A 482 -1.35 17.98 -9.38
C PRO A 482 -1.83 19.34 -8.86
N TYR A 483 -1.47 19.69 -7.62
CA TYR A 483 -1.75 21.03 -7.08
C TYR A 483 -1.33 22.12 -8.06
N GLN A 484 -2.25 23.06 -8.29
CA GLN A 484 -2.07 24.13 -9.27
C GLN A 484 -0.79 24.93 -8.98
N SER A 485 -0.03 25.21 -10.02
CA SER A 485 1.07 26.16 -9.98
C SER A 485 0.62 27.54 -10.45
N GLY A 486 1.24 28.58 -9.89
CA GLY A 486 1.05 29.97 -10.32
C GLY A 486 -0.27 30.57 -9.88
N TYR A 487 -0.81 31.45 -10.71
CA TYR A 487 -1.87 32.40 -10.35
C TYR A 487 -3.22 32.05 -10.99
N GLY A 488 -4.33 32.24 -10.27
CA GLY A 488 -5.69 32.00 -10.79
C GLY A 488 -6.73 31.78 -9.68
N GLY A 489 -7.99 31.59 -10.07
CA GLY A 489 -9.09 31.28 -9.13
C GLY A 489 -8.91 29.94 -8.42
N ASP A 490 -9.55 29.75 -7.26
CA ASP A 490 -9.46 28.52 -6.47
C ASP A 490 -9.93 27.29 -7.26
N ASP A 491 -9.32 26.14 -6.97
CA ASP A 491 -9.63 24.87 -7.61
C ASP A 491 -10.48 24.01 -6.67
N THR A 492 -11.65 23.58 -7.14
CA THR A 492 -12.58 22.76 -6.36
C THR A 492 -12.49 21.26 -6.70
N ALA A 493 -11.68 20.89 -7.69
CA ALA A 493 -11.49 19.49 -8.07
C ALA A 493 -10.43 18.82 -7.19
N THR A 494 -10.53 17.50 -7.05
CA THR A 494 -9.52 16.68 -6.36
C THR A 494 -8.14 16.90 -6.99
N LYS A 495 -7.12 17.12 -6.14
CA LYS A 495 -5.72 17.30 -6.54
C LYS A 495 -4.82 16.31 -5.84
N ARG A 496 -3.72 16.01 -6.52
CA ARG A 496 -2.67 15.14 -6.01
C ARG A 496 -1.36 15.89 -5.78
N HIS A 497 -0.46 15.29 -5.03
CA HIS A 497 0.90 15.74 -4.98
C HIS A 497 1.60 15.43 -6.33
N PRO A 498 2.51 16.30 -6.82
CA PRO A 498 3.15 16.11 -8.12
C PRO A 498 3.93 14.80 -8.27
N GLN A 499 4.39 14.23 -7.16
CA GLN A 499 5.13 12.96 -7.10
C GLN A 499 4.37 11.82 -6.43
N ASP A 500 3.04 11.88 -6.37
CA ASP A 500 2.25 10.68 -6.04
C ASP A 500 2.50 9.57 -7.07
N PRO A 501 2.44 8.28 -6.69
CA PRO A 501 2.60 7.18 -7.64
C PRO A 501 1.48 7.20 -8.68
N LEU A 502 1.83 7.14 -9.97
CA LEU A 502 0.87 7.22 -11.08
C LEU A 502 0.81 5.93 -11.88
N ILE A 503 -0.34 5.62 -12.45
CA ILE A 503 -0.52 4.43 -13.31
C ILE A 503 0.48 4.42 -14.49
N SER A 504 0.86 5.58 -15.02
CA SER A 504 1.92 5.68 -16.03
C SER A 504 3.30 5.20 -15.56
N GLU A 505 3.57 5.15 -14.25
CA GLU A 505 4.81 4.57 -13.71
C GLU A 505 4.85 3.04 -13.89
N ILE A 506 3.69 2.37 -13.86
CA ILE A 506 3.58 0.93 -14.18
C ILE A 506 3.79 0.72 -15.67
N LYS A 507 3.14 1.53 -16.51
CA LYS A 507 3.27 1.43 -17.97
C LYS A 507 4.73 1.62 -18.44
N ASN A 508 5.44 2.57 -17.83
CA ASN A 508 6.83 2.88 -18.19
C ASN A 508 7.84 2.25 -17.22
N SER A 509 7.47 1.12 -16.63
CA SER A 509 8.29 0.45 -15.61
C SER A 509 9.66 0.02 -16.16
N ASP A 510 10.66 0.01 -15.27
CA ASP A 510 11.93 -0.64 -15.58
C ASP A 510 11.74 -2.16 -15.66
N LYS A 511 12.54 -2.83 -16.51
CA LYS A 511 12.43 -4.28 -16.73
C LYS A 511 12.78 -5.14 -15.51
N GLN A 512 13.31 -4.54 -14.45
CA GLN A 512 13.66 -5.24 -13.21
C GLN A 512 12.90 -4.73 -11.98
N ALA A 513 11.93 -3.82 -12.16
CA ALA A 513 11.11 -3.24 -11.10
C ALA A 513 9.86 -4.10 -10.83
N ASN A 514 9.35 -4.07 -9.60
CA ASN A 514 8.09 -4.71 -9.20
C ASN A 514 6.85 -4.01 -9.79
N THR A 515 7.02 -2.83 -10.37
CA THR A 515 5.95 -2.16 -11.11
C THR A 515 5.80 -2.71 -12.53
N LEU A 516 6.69 -3.59 -13.00
CA LEU A 516 6.57 -4.25 -14.29
C LEU A 516 5.58 -5.42 -14.15
N LEU A 517 4.55 -5.45 -14.99
CA LEU A 517 3.64 -6.59 -15.00
C LEU A 517 4.38 -7.88 -15.35
N GLY A 518 4.14 -8.90 -14.53
CA GLY A 518 4.69 -10.24 -14.67
C GLY A 518 6.03 -10.44 -13.98
N LEU A 519 6.46 -9.47 -13.16
CA LEU A 519 7.68 -9.57 -12.37
C LEU A 519 7.44 -8.97 -10.98
N HIS A 520 7.45 -9.83 -9.98
CA HIS A 520 7.42 -9.39 -8.59
C HIS A 520 8.51 -10.06 -7.75
N ARG A 521 9.17 -9.28 -6.90
CA ARG A 521 10.19 -9.76 -5.98
C ARG A 521 9.95 -9.24 -4.57
N ILE A 522 9.94 -10.15 -3.62
CA ILE A 522 9.51 -9.89 -2.23
C ILE A 522 10.64 -9.47 -1.28
N ASN A 523 11.90 -9.66 -1.66
CA ASN A 523 13.05 -9.29 -0.83
C ASN A 523 13.41 -7.80 -0.95
N LYS A 524 14.15 -7.28 0.03
CA LYS A 524 14.70 -5.92 -0.04
C LYS A 524 15.63 -5.77 -1.23
N THR A 525 15.62 -4.59 -1.84
CA THR A 525 16.50 -4.25 -2.96
C THR A 525 17.78 -3.61 -2.46
N ILE A 526 18.90 -4.34 -2.46
CA ILE A 526 20.19 -3.88 -1.93
C ILE A 526 21.13 -3.51 -3.08
N ARG A 527 21.71 -2.31 -3.00
CA ARG A 527 22.84 -1.90 -3.83
C ARG A 527 24.13 -2.42 -3.22
N GLU A 528 24.71 -3.43 -3.83
CA GLU A 528 25.97 -4.05 -3.42
C GLU A 528 26.71 -4.62 -4.64
N ASN A 529 28.04 -4.73 -4.57
CA ASN A 529 28.86 -5.26 -5.67
C ASN A 529 28.60 -4.62 -7.05
N ASP A 530 28.26 -3.32 -7.06
CA ASP A 530 27.90 -2.54 -8.25
C ASP A 530 26.62 -2.99 -8.98
N ASP A 531 25.77 -3.77 -8.32
CA ASP A 531 24.49 -4.22 -8.85
C ASP A 531 23.34 -4.05 -7.84
N TRP A 532 22.11 -4.23 -8.31
CA TRP A 532 20.91 -4.35 -7.47
C TRP A 532 20.55 -5.82 -7.30
N ASN A 533 20.80 -6.37 -6.12
CA ASN A 533 20.69 -7.82 -5.89
C ASN A 533 19.26 -8.37 -6.12
N ASN A 534 18.24 -7.54 -5.92
CA ASN A 534 16.85 -7.90 -6.10
C ASN A 534 16.15 -7.11 -7.21
N GLY A 535 16.87 -6.43 -8.12
CA GLY A 535 16.28 -5.69 -9.24
C GLY A 535 16.19 -4.18 -9.03
N PHE A 536 15.73 -3.44 -10.04
CA PHE A 536 15.83 -1.98 -10.02
C PHE A 536 14.83 -1.34 -9.03
N PRO A 537 15.24 -0.30 -8.28
CA PRO A 537 14.36 0.44 -7.36
C PRO A 537 13.13 1.08 -8.00
N ASP A 538 12.00 1.03 -7.30
CA ASP A 538 10.74 1.65 -7.70
C ASP A 538 9.93 2.16 -6.49
N ARG A 539 8.63 2.43 -6.68
CA ARG A 539 7.71 2.96 -5.67
C ARG A 539 7.20 1.93 -4.66
N SER A 540 7.32 0.63 -4.91
CA SER A 540 6.92 -0.42 -3.96
C SER A 540 8.08 -0.93 -3.11
N ARG A 541 9.33 -0.63 -3.52
CA ARG A 541 10.53 -1.22 -2.93
C ARG A 541 11.16 -0.50 -1.74
N TYR A 542 11.70 -1.29 -0.81
CA TYR A 542 12.67 -0.95 0.21
C TYR A 542 14.08 -1.10 -0.37
N VAL A 543 14.68 0.05 -0.61
CA VAL A 543 15.99 0.22 -1.19
C VAL A 543 17.04 0.40 -0.10
N VAL A 544 18.09 -0.42 -0.12
CA VAL A 544 19.24 -0.32 0.79
C VAL A 544 20.49 0.03 0.00
N ILE A 545 21.23 1.04 0.43
CA ILE A 545 22.51 1.44 -0.17
C ILE A 545 23.63 0.94 0.75
N ASP A 546 24.26 -0.17 0.35
CA ASP A 546 25.40 -0.76 1.07
C ASP A 546 26.75 -0.57 0.37
N GLN A 547 26.86 0.47 -0.48
CA GLN A 547 28.11 0.86 -1.13
C GLN A 547 28.15 2.37 -1.41
N TYR A 548 29.29 2.85 -1.91
CA TYR A 548 29.28 4.14 -2.61
C TYR A 548 28.53 3.96 -3.94
N TYR A 549 27.47 4.72 -4.15
CA TYR A 549 26.68 4.64 -5.37
C TYR A 549 26.34 6.04 -5.87
N ASN A 550 26.77 6.37 -7.08
CA ASN A 550 26.41 7.62 -7.75
C ASN A 550 25.37 7.35 -8.84
N HIS A 551 24.12 7.67 -8.55
CA HIS A 551 23.04 7.63 -9.51
C HIS A 551 23.09 8.84 -10.45
N THR A 552 23.28 8.57 -11.73
CA THR A 552 23.27 9.56 -12.82
C THR A 552 22.19 9.24 -13.86
N GLY A 553 21.29 8.30 -13.55
CA GLY A 553 20.22 7.83 -14.43
C GLY A 553 19.11 8.87 -14.55
N SER A 554 17.86 8.45 -14.62
CA SER A 554 16.71 9.34 -14.55
C SER A 554 16.29 9.55 -13.08
N ARG A 555 15.00 9.54 -12.78
CA ARG A 555 14.48 9.59 -11.41
C ARG A 555 14.81 8.29 -10.67
N LEU A 556 15.35 8.41 -9.46
CA LEU A 556 15.47 7.28 -8.53
C LEU A 556 14.29 7.32 -7.54
N SER A 557 13.54 6.23 -7.45
CA SER A 557 12.39 6.09 -6.57
C SER A 557 12.63 5.00 -5.54
N ALA A 558 12.07 5.19 -4.35
CA ALA A 558 11.99 4.19 -3.30
C ALA A 558 10.70 4.37 -2.50
N ARG A 559 10.10 3.28 -1.99
CA ARG A 559 9.12 3.36 -0.91
C ARG A 559 9.81 3.71 0.40
N LYS A 560 10.81 2.90 0.76
CA LYS A 560 11.71 3.09 1.90
C LYS A 560 13.14 3.16 1.40
N LEU A 561 13.94 4.05 1.97
CA LEU A 561 15.35 4.18 1.62
C LEU A 561 16.22 4.03 2.87
N GLU A 562 17.18 3.12 2.85
CA GLU A 562 18.22 2.99 3.85
C GLU A 562 19.60 3.25 3.23
N VAL A 563 20.41 4.04 3.92
CA VAL A 563 21.82 4.21 3.56
C VAL A 563 22.65 3.78 4.76
N ASN A 564 23.41 2.70 4.59
CA ASN A 564 24.16 2.08 5.67
C ASN A 564 25.32 2.96 6.14
N SER A 565 25.73 2.75 7.40
CA SER A 565 26.84 3.49 8.00
C SER A 565 28.13 3.40 7.16
N GLY A 566 28.77 4.55 6.94
CA GLY A 566 29.99 4.65 6.13
C GLY A 566 29.79 4.55 4.62
N LYS A 567 28.54 4.46 4.14
CA LYS A 567 28.19 4.44 2.70
C LYS A 567 27.66 5.81 2.24
N GLU A 568 27.59 6.02 0.93
CA GLU A 568 27.06 7.26 0.34
C GLU A 568 26.20 6.95 -0.89
N LEU A 569 24.95 7.41 -0.85
CA LEU A 569 24.13 7.59 -2.04
C LEU A 569 24.36 8.99 -2.59
N ARG A 570 24.93 9.09 -3.78
CA ARG A 570 25.00 10.34 -4.54
C ARG A 570 23.96 10.32 -5.65
N VAL A 571 23.19 11.39 -5.77
CA VAL A 571 22.28 11.61 -6.89
C VAL A 571 22.75 12.86 -7.63
N THR A 572 23.09 12.71 -8.91
CA THR A 572 23.63 13.80 -9.72
C THR A 572 22.60 14.26 -10.73
N ASP A 573 22.22 15.55 -10.68
CA ASP A 573 21.31 16.22 -11.63
C ASP A 573 19.94 15.53 -11.85
N ASN A 574 19.48 14.77 -10.86
CA ASN A 574 18.26 13.97 -10.93
C ASN A 574 17.40 14.08 -9.67
N LEU A 575 16.13 13.69 -9.81
CA LEU A 575 15.16 13.60 -8.74
C LEU A 575 15.34 12.30 -7.94
N LEU A 576 15.44 12.42 -6.61
CA LEU A 576 15.27 11.33 -5.67
C LEU A 576 13.88 11.44 -5.02
N VAL A 577 13.05 10.41 -5.15
CA VAL A 577 11.73 10.36 -4.49
C VAL A 577 11.67 9.22 -3.48
N VAL A 578 11.27 9.53 -2.24
CA VAL A 578 11.05 8.52 -1.20
C VAL A 578 9.66 8.66 -0.60
N THR A 579 8.81 7.65 -0.81
CA THR A 579 7.38 7.77 -0.49
C THR A 579 7.11 7.70 1.03
N ASN A 580 7.77 6.81 1.76
CA ASN A 580 7.42 6.45 3.13
C ASN A 580 8.46 6.92 4.18
N SER A 581 9.65 6.31 4.20
CA SER A 581 10.67 6.61 5.24
C SER A 581 12.11 6.52 4.76
N ILE A 582 13.01 7.20 5.48
CA ILE A 582 14.45 7.19 5.25
C ILE A 582 15.18 6.77 6.54
N VAL A 583 15.99 5.73 6.47
CA VAL A 583 16.97 5.34 7.50
C VAL A 583 18.35 5.79 7.03
N LEU A 584 18.84 6.89 7.59
CA LEU A 584 20.05 7.57 7.12
C LEU A 584 21.19 7.41 8.12
N ASP A 585 21.96 6.32 8.05
CA ASP A 585 23.17 6.13 8.85
C ASP A 585 24.46 6.43 8.07
N GLY A 586 24.41 6.36 6.75
CA GLY A 586 25.40 6.90 5.81
C GLY A 586 24.98 8.25 5.25
N ASN A 587 25.50 8.63 4.10
CA ASN A 587 25.27 9.96 3.54
C ASN A 587 24.40 9.93 2.28
N ILE A 588 23.53 10.94 2.12
CA ILE A 588 22.92 11.27 0.84
C ILE A 588 23.56 12.55 0.32
N ARG A 589 24.04 12.55 -0.92
CA ARG A 589 24.62 13.72 -1.56
C ARG A 589 23.83 14.08 -2.82
N LEU A 590 23.18 15.23 -2.79
CA LEU A 590 22.54 15.83 -3.94
C LEU A 590 23.60 16.70 -4.64
N SER A 591 24.13 16.22 -5.76
CA SER A 591 25.15 16.90 -6.57
C SER A 591 24.55 17.47 -7.86
N GLY A 592 25.04 18.64 -8.28
CA GLY A 592 24.61 19.26 -9.54
C GLY A 592 23.54 20.33 -9.36
N ALA A 593 23.08 20.91 -10.48
CA ALA A 593 22.21 22.08 -10.49
C ALA A 593 20.71 21.73 -10.45
N THR A 594 20.34 20.51 -10.84
CA THR A 594 18.93 20.11 -10.98
C THR A 594 18.45 19.12 -9.94
N THR A 595 19.31 18.62 -9.05
CA THR A 595 18.92 17.55 -8.11
C THR A 595 18.11 18.06 -6.92
N GLN A 596 17.11 17.26 -6.51
CA GLN A 596 16.32 17.50 -5.30
C GLN A 596 15.89 16.16 -4.68
N LEU A 597 15.64 16.17 -3.38
CA LEU A 597 14.98 15.07 -2.67
C LEU A 597 13.53 15.48 -2.43
N VAL A 598 12.57 14.65 -2.83
CA VAL A 598 11.15 14.81 -2.53
C VAL A 598 10.66 13.61 -1.72
N GLN A 599 9.99 13.86 -0.60
CA GLN A 599 9.25 12.81 0.13
C GLN A 599 7.77 13.14 0.12
N THR A 600 6.92 12.10 0.13
CA THR A 600 5.48 12.26 -0.08
C THR A 600 4.60 11.78 1.07
N HIS A 601 5.15 11.14 2.11
CA HIS A 601 4.38 10.75 3.29
C HIS A 601 3.67 11.95 3.95
N ALA A 602 2.44 11.74 4.41
CA ALA A 602 1.61 12.82 4.99
C ALA A 602 1.92 13.08 6.49
N ASN A 603 2.53 12.12 7.18
CA ASN A 603 2.72 12.16 8.63
C ASN A 603 3.90 13.06 9.04
N SER A 604 4.16 13.13 10.36
CA SER A 604 5.39 13.74 10.88
C SER A 604 6.64 13.04 10.35
N SER A 605 7.79 13.73 10.45
CA SER A 605 9.11 13.24 10.05
C SER A 605 9.34 11.75 10.32
N THR A 606 9.72 11.02 9.27
CA THR A 606 10.04 9.58 9.32
C THR A 606 11.54 9.33 9.12
N VAL A 607 12.35 10.38 8.95
CA VAL A 607 13.81 10.28 8.83
C VAL A 607 14.44 9.90 10.17
N THR A 608 15.28 8.87 10.15
CA THR A 608 16.07 8.37 11.30
C THR A 608 17.55 8.20 10.93
N GLY A 609 18.38 7.85 11.90
CA GLY A 609 19.82 7.59 11.71
C GLY A 609 20.74 8.78 12.04
N THR A 610 22.04 8.54 11.93
CA THR A 610 23.13 9.49 12.32
C THR A 610 23.91 10.07 11.13
N GLY A 611 23.49 9.73 9.93
CA GLY A 611 24.02 10.18 8.66
C GLY A 611 23.58 11.58 8.26
N GLN A 612 24.02 12.03 7.08
CA GLN A 612 23.83 13.42 6.64
C GLN A 612 23.38 13.54 5.18
N LEU A 613 22.44 14.45 4.94
CA LEU A 613 22.12 14.99 3.61
C LEU A 613 23.08 16.14 3.30
N PHE A 614 23.61 16.16 2.08
CA PHE A 614 24.37 17.27 1.50
C PHE A 614 23.58 17.86 0.34
N ILE A 615 23.26 19.15 0.42
CA ILE A 615 22.55 19.88 -0.64
C ILE A 615 23.19 21.25 -0.87
N ASP A 616 23.56 21.52 -2.11
CA ASP A 616 24.22 22.76 -2.51
C ASP A 616 23.21 23.87 -2.78
N GLN A 617 23.54 25.10 -2.39
CA GLN A 617 22.73 26.32 -2.58
C GLN A 617 23.64 27.50 -2.94
N GLU A 618 23.41 28.09 -4.12
CA GLU A 618 24.23 29.19 -4.63
C GLU A 618 23.65 30.56 -4.25
N SER A 619 24.34 31.29 -3.38
CA SER A 619 24.07 32.72 -3.20
C SER A 619 24.69 33.53 -4.33
N ARG A 620 23.85 34.20 -5.11
CA ARG A 620 24.27 35.12 -6.17
C ARG A 620 24.40 36.57 -5.72
N VAL A 621 24.70 36.81 -4.44
CA VAL A 621 24.89 38.15 -3.87
C VAL A 621 26.38 38.52 -3.86
N PRO A 622 26.91 39.29 -4.84
CA PRO A 622 28.33 39.63 -4.92
C PRO A 622 28.71 40.85 -4.06
N ASN A 623 28.09 41.07 -2.91
CA ASN A 623 28.28 42.29 -2.11
C ASN A 623 28.39 41.96 -0.61
N LEU A 624 29.38 42.55 0.06
CA LEU A 624 29.66 42.35 1.49
C LEU A 624 28.58 42.93 2.41
N TYR A 625 27.85 43.93 1.96
CA TYR A 625 26.90 44.68 2.77
C TYR A 625 25.46 44.20 2.63
N ARG A 626 25.21 43.32 1.66
CA ARG A 626 23.88 42.75 1.40
C ARG A 626 23.68 41.47 2.20
N TYR A 627 22.47 41.33 2.71
CA TYR A 627 22.04 40.10 3.36
C TYR A 627 21.70 39.03 2.32
N ASN A 628 21.75 37.76 2.71
CA ASN A 628 21.00 36.67 2.11
C ASN A 628 19.72 36.47 2.94
N TYR A 629 18.62 36.05 2.33
CA TYR A 629 17.44 35.56 3.07
C TYR A 629 17.32 34.08 2.79
N MET A 630 17.60 33.25 3.79
CA MET A 630 17.65 31.80 3.63
C MET A 630 16.87 31.09 4.72
N SER A 631 16.56 29.83 4.49
CA SER A 631 16.13 28.84 5.47
C SER A 631 16.98 27.58 5.26
N SER A 632 16.94 26.65 6.22
CA SER A 632 17.75 25.45 6.15
C SER A 632 16.91 24.27 5.65
N PRO A 633 17.30 23.58 4.56
CA PRO A 633 16.68 22.33 4.11
C PRO A 633 16.95 21.13 5.04
N VAL A 634 17.84 21.32 6.02
CA VAL A 634 18.28 20.31 6.98
C VAL A 634 18.25 20.85 8.41
N THR A 635 18.16 19.96 9.39
CA THR A 635 18.38 20.24 10.81
C THR A 635 19.68 19.61 11.29
N ASN A 636 20.05 19.86 12.54
CA ASN A 636 21.24 19.25 13.11
C ASN A 636 21.16 17.71 13.08
N THR A 637 22.29 17.06 12.83
CA THR A 637 22.40 15.61 12.92
C THR A 637 22.30 15.16 14.39
N PRO A 638 21.40 14.22 14.73
CA PRO A 638 21.34 13.64 16.08
C PRO A 638 22.68 13.01 16.44
N THR A 639 23.10 13.18 17.70
CA THR A 639 24.21 12.41 18.28
C THR A 639 23.65 11.46 19.34
N ALA A 640 24.34 10.36 19.63
CA ALA A 640 23.90 9.37 20.63
C ALA A 640 23.64 9.97 22.03
N THR A 641 24.15 11.16 22.32
CA THR A 641 24.00 11.87 23.59
C THR A 641 23.08 13.10 23.53
N ALA A 642 22.54 13.45 22.36
CA ALA A 642 21.71 14.65 22.19
C ALA A 642 20.21 14.33 22.30
N PRO A 643 19.40 15.19 22.95
CA PRO A 643 17.96 14.99 23.08
C PRO A 643 17.23 15.04 21.72
N ILE A 644 16.09 14.33 21.62
CA ILE A 644 15.18 14.27 20.44
C ILE A 644 14.85 15.65 19.85
N THR A 645 14.86 16.69 20.66
CA THR A 645 14.63 18.10 20.28
C THR A 645 15.62 18.63 19.21
N TYR A 646 16.74 17.96 18.94
CA TYR A 646 17.69 18.32 17.88
C TYR A 646 17.11 18.24 16.45
N LYS A 647 16.08 17.43 16.22
CA LYS A 647 15.41 17.31 14.89
C LYS A 647 14.61 18.55 14.49
N ASP A 648 14.39 19.50 15.40
CA ASP A 648 13.58 20.69 15.13
C ASP A 648 14.39 21.99 15.05
N TYR A 649 15.70 21.95 15.31
CA TYR A 649 16.55 23.13 15.28
C TYR A 649 17.85 22.89 14.50
N PHE A 650 18.45 23.99 14.05
CA PHE A 650 19.80 24.03 13.50
C PHE A 650 20.58 25.22 14.03
N THR A 651 21.91 25.16 13.91
CA THR A 651 22.77 26.34 14.00
C THR A 651 23.54 26.51 12.70
N LEU A 652 23.80 27.76 12.28
CA LEU A 652 24.52 28.02 11.03
C LEU A 652 25.91 27.37 11.01
N LYS A 653 26.60 27.31 12.15
CA LYS A 653 27.92 26.67 12.26
C LYS A 653 27.86 25.17 11.92
N GLU A 654 26.79 24.50 12.32
CA GLU A 654 26.64 23.06 12.13
C GLU A 654 26.20 22.74 10.72
N VAL A 655 25.17 23.42 10.22
CA VAL A 655 24.54 23.04 8.94
C VAL A 655 25.12 23.73 7.71
N LEU A 656 25.68 24.93 7.80
CA LEU A 656 26.14 25.68 6.63
C LEU A 656 27.65 25.51 6.40
N LYS A 657 28.03 24.93 5.26
CA LYS A 657 29.42 24.67 4.86
C LYS A 657 29.83 25.49 3.64
N ASP A 658 31.13 25.72 3.51
CA ASP A 658 31.77 26.27 2.32
C ASP A 658 31.68 25.24 1.18
N GLY A 659 30.74 25.47 0.27
CA GLY A 659 30.52 24.66 -0.92
C GLY A 659 31.25 25.18 -2.15
N THR A 660 32.27 26.04 -2.01
CA THR A 660 32.99 26.62 -3.16
C THR A 660 33.57 25.54 -4.07
N THR A 661 34.06 24.44 -3.48
CA THR A 661 34.53 23.28 -4.23
C THR A 661 33.38 22.26 -4.28
N PRO A 662 32.81 21.97 -5.46
CA PRO A 662 31.72 21.02 -5.58
C PRO A 662 32.08 19.68 -4.94
N ASN A 663 31.15 19.10 -4.18
CA ASN A 663 31.31 17.81 -3.50
C ASN A 663 32.39 17.73 -2.40
N ASP A 664 33.04 18.84 -2.03
CA ASP A 664 34.07 18.91 -0.97
C ASP A 664 33.72 20.05 0.02
N PRO A 665 32.61 19.92 0.77
CA PRO A 665 32.16 20.96 1.68
C PRO A 665 33.10 21.11 2.88
N LYS A 666 33.46 22.36 3.19
CA LYS A 666 34.40 22.70 4.29
C LYS A 666 33.73 23.52 5.39
N ASP A 667 34.29 23.50 6.58
CA ASP A 667 33.82 24.38 7.66
C ASP A 667 34.05 25.86 7.31
N ILE A 668 33.04 26.68 7.57
CA ILE A 668 33.12 28.13 7.39
C ILE A 668 33.85 28.75 8.59
N THR A 669 34.79 29.67 8.31
CA THR A 669 35.47 30.44 9.36
C THR A 669 34.65 31.69 9.73
N PHE A 670 33.99 31.69 10.89
CA PHE A 670 33.26 32.88 11.36
C PHE A 670 34.18 33.88 12.08
N VAL A 671 34.05 35.16 11.75
CA VAL A 671 34.86 36.27 12.30
C VAL A 671 34.04 37.21 13.19
N THR A 672 34.69 37.86 14.15
CA THR A 672 34.07 38.78 15.12
C THR A 672 33.81 40.20 14.57
N GLY A 673 34.25 40.49 13.35
CA GLY A 673 34.01 41.76 12.66
C GLY A 673 32.70 41.76 11.88
N TYR A 674 32.49 42.82 11.09
CA TYR A 674 31.26 43.01 10.30
C TYR A 674 31.34 42.47 8.87
N ASP A 675 32.53 42.20 8.35
CA ASP A 675 32.67 41.82 6.95
C ASP A 675 33.23 40.40 6.79
N GLY A 676 32.57 39.63 5.91
CA GLY A 676 33.10 38.37 5.41
C GLY A 676 34.24 38.59 4.41
N SER A 677 34.86 37.50 3.95
CA SER A 677 35.84 37.54 2.87
C SER A 677 36.05 36.16 2.29
N TYR A 678 36.49 36.08 1.03
CA TYR A 678 37.04 34.87 0.45
C TYR A 678 38.47 35.14 -0.01
N ALA A 679 39.46 34.77 0.82
CA ALA A 679 40.86 35.03 0.56
C ALA A 679 41.70 33.79 0.82
N SER A 680 42.67 33.51 -0.06
CA SER A 680 43.54 32.32 0.03
C SER A 680 42.78 30.99 0.12
N GLY A 681 41.62 30.89 -0.53
CA GLY A 681 40.80 29.67 -0.54
C GLY A 681 40.00 29.40 0.74
N ILE A 682 39.95 30.36 1.68
CA ILE A 682 39.21 30.23 2.94
C ILE A 682 37.99 31.15 2.91
N LEU A 683 36.79 30.58 3.05
CA LEU A 683 35.55 31.33 3.23
C LEU A 683 35.41 31.82 4.67
N LYS A 684 35.26 33.15 4.82
CA LYS A 684 34.96 33.80 6.08
C LYS A 684 33.61 34.50 6.02
N LEU A 685 32.78 34.28 7.04
CA LEU A 685 31.53 35.00 7.25
C LEU A 685 31.59 35.78 8.57
N ALA A 686 30.94 36.94 8.61
CA ALA A 686 30.81 37.71 9.85
C ALA A 686 29.77 37.04 10.77
N ASP A 687 30.18 36.74 12.00
CA ASP A 687 29.31 36.12 13.02
C ASP A 687 28.17 37.07 13.42
N TYR A 688 28.43 38.38 13.34
CA TYR A 688 27.55 39.44 13.79
C TYR A 688 26.26 39.60 12.96
N TRP A 689 26.20 39.10 11.73
CA TRP A 689 25.07 39.40 10.83
C TRP A 689 24.04 38.29 10.75
N VAL A 690 24.08 37.31 11.66
CA VAL A 690 23.13 36.19 11.67
C VAL A 690 21.91 36.53 12.51
N TYR A 691 20.78 36.83 11.85
CA TYR A 691 19.53 37.20 12.52
C TYR A 691 18.33 36.42 11.99
N THR A 692 17.33 36.22 12.85
CA THR A 692 15.98 35.76 12.48
C THR A 692 14.97 36.89 12.75
N TYR A 693 13.78 36.83 12.17
CA TYR A 693 12.71 37.78 12.46
C TYR A 693 11.43 37.04 12.86
N ALA A 694 11.10 37.09 14.16
CA ALA A 694 9.91 36.45 14.71
C ALA A 694 8.70 37.42 14.72
N PRO A 695 7.46 36.90 14.75
CA PRO A 695 6.26 37.74 14.89
C PRO A 695 6.23 38.46 16.24
N GLY A 696 5.60 39.64 16.28
CA GLY A 696 5.55 40.51 17.47
C GLY A 696 5.25 41.98 17.14
N SER A 697 4.93 42.76 18.17
CA SER A 697 4.34 44.11 18.07
C SER A 697 5.30 45.25 17.66
N ASN A 698 6.61 45.02 17.53
CA ASN A 698 7.61 46.10 17.50
C ASN A 698 8.68 45.93 16.41
N GLY A 699 8.47 46.54 15.24
CA GLY A 699 9.45 46.73 14.13
C GLY A 699 10.88 46.20 14.34
N ARG A 700 11.89 47.07 14.45
CA ARG A 700 13.31 46.64 14.45
C ARG A 700 13.70 45.68 15.60
N SER A 701 12.96 45.65 16.70
CA SER A 701 13.24 44.78 17.86
C SER A 701 12.86 43.31 17.65
N ASN A 702 12.08 43.00 16.62
CA ASN A 702 11.75 41.61 16.26
C ASN A 702 12.93 40.88 15.60
N TRP A 703 13.96 41.60 15.16
CA TRP A 703 15.22 41.00 14.71
C TRP A 703 15.98 40.42 15.90
N VAL A 704 16.05 39.10 15.98
CA VAL A 704 16.75 38.38 17.04
C VAL A 704 18.12 37.94 16.55
N HIS A 705 19.16 38.38 17.26
CA HIS A 705 20.54 38.03 16.95
C HIS A 705 20.79 36.56 17.35
N LYS A 706 21.16 35.72 16.38
CA LYS A 706 21.45 34.30 16.60
C LYS A 706 22.94 34.02 16.64
N TYR A 707 23.77 34.80 15.95
CA TYR A 707 25.17 34.44 15.69
C TYR A 707 25.25 33.05 15.02
N ARG A 708 26.45 32.50 14.85
CA ARG A 708 26.67 31.17 14.24
C ARG A 708 26.16 30.00 15.08
N SER A 709 26.00 30.18 16.39
CA SER A 709 25.69 29.11 17.36
C SER A 709 24.33 29.24 18.03
N GLY A 710 23.55 30.29 17.72
CA GLY A 710 22.19 30.39 18.20
C GLY A 710 21.28 29.40 17.48
N ALA A 711 20.43 28.72 18.24
CA ALA A 711 19.46 27.79 17.70
C ALA A 711 18.38 28.53 16.88
N ILE A 712 18.11 28.00 15.69
CA ILE A 712 17.08 28.44 14.76
C ILE A 712 16.16 27.26 14.49
N LYS A 713 14.85 27.46 14.52
CA LYS A 713 13.87 26.40 14.26
C LYS A 713 13.82 26.04 12.78
N LYS A 714 13.54 24.79 12.46
CA LYS A 714 13.18 24.40 11.09
C LYS A 714 11.95 25.21 10.64
N GLY A 715 11.95 25.70 9.40
CA GLY A 715 10.92 26.59 8.87
C GLY A 715 11.20 28.09 9.07
N ASP A 716 11.95 28.46 10.12
CA ASP A 716 12.34 29.87 10.33
C ASP A 716 13.38 30.31 9.29
N GLY A 717 13.16 31.50 8.74
CA GLY A 717 14.13 32.14 7.87
C GLY A 717 15.16 32.93 8.69
N PHE A 718 16.35 33.03 8.14
CA PHE A 718 17.46 33.78 8.70
C PHE A 718 18.14 34.64 7.63
N ILE A 719 18.85 35.66 8.10
CA ILE A 719 19.70 36.49 7.27
C ILE A 719 21.16 36.39 7.68
N PHE A 720 22.06 36.58 6.73
CA PHE A 720 23.51 36.73 6.95
C PHE A 720 24.16 37.48 5.78
N LYS A 721 25.33 38.07 5.99
CA LYS A 721 26.09 38.73 4.92
C LYS A 721 27.11 37.78 4.29
N GLY A 722 27.17 37.77 2.97
CA GLY A 722 28.10 36.94 2.19
C GLY A 722 29.54 37.49 2.15
N PRO A 723 30.46 36.80 1.45
CA PRO A 723 31.88 37.17 1.39
C PRO A 723 32.21 38.25 0.33
N GLY A 724 31.20 38.91 -0.26
CA GLY A 724 31.42 39.91 -1.31
C GLY A 724 31.62 39.34 -2.72
N LYS A 725 31.20 38.09 -2.95
CA LYS A 725 31.21 37.41 -4.25
C LYS A 725 30.05 36.41 -4.29
N ILE A 726 29.68 35.98 -5.51
CA ILE A 726 28.83 34.79 -5.69
C ILE A 726 29.48 33.62 -4.98
N GLN A 727 28.70 32.88 -4.19
CA GLN A 727 29.21 31.87 -3.28
C GLN A 727 28.25 30.69 -3.19
N ASN A 728 28.75 29.49 -3.47
CA ASN A 728 28.03 28.26 -3.22
C ASN A 728 28.21 27.81 -1.76
N TYR A 729 27.12 27.46 -1.11
CA TYR A 729 27.11 26.88 0.22
C TYR A 729 26.57 25.46 0.13
N THR A 730 27.01 24.59 1.04
CA THR A 730 26.44 23.24 1.16
C THR A 730 25.75 23.16 2.52
N PHE A 731 24.46 22.88 2.53
CA PHE A 731 23.75 22.51 3.74
C PHE A 731 24.00 21.04 4.05
N VAL A 732 24.40 20.76 5.30
CA VAL A 732 24.78 19.43 5.78
C VAL A 732 24.05 19.11 7.08
N GLY A 733 23.23 18.07 7.10
CA GLY A 733 22.48 17.71 8.30
C GLY A 733 21.40 16.66 8.05
N THR A 734 20.46 16.53 8.97
CA THR A 734 19.28 15.66 8.81
C THR A 734 18.30 16.31 7.85
N PRO A 735 17.86 15.67 6.75
CA PRO A 735 16.87 16.27 5.85
C PRO A 735 15.56 16.55 6.59
N ASN A 736 15.00 17.73 6.36
CA ASN A 736 13.67 18.04 6.89
C ASN A 736 12.58 17.41 6.02
N ASP A 737 11.57 16.85 6.68
CA ASP A 737 10.46 16.15 6.05
C ASP A 737 9.20 16.18 6.92
N GLY A 738 8.12 15.66 6.35
CA GLY A 738 6.86 15.44 7.03
C GLY A 738 6.08 16.73 7.32
N SER A 739 5.00 16.59 8.08
CA SER A 739 4.16 17.70 8.53
C SER A 739 4.66 18.28 9.87
N PHE A 740 4.78 19.61 9.94
CA PHE A 740 5.13 20.35 11.16
C PHE A 740 4.67 21.82 11.08
N THR A 741 4.72 22.52 12.22
CA THR A 741 4.34 23.94 12.32
C THR A 741 5.50 24.82 12.84
N SER A 742 5.41 26.12 12.57
CA SER A 742 6.30 27.12 13.16
C SER A 742 6.23 27.11 14.70
N GLU A 743 7.31 27.56 15.35
CA GLU A 743 7.32 27.67 16.82
C GLU A 743 6.39 28.78 17.29
N ASN A 744 6.48 29.94 16.63
CA ASN A 744 5.67 31.11 16.96
C ASN A 744 4.40 31.15 16.12
N GLU A 745 3.32 31.62 16.75
CA GLU A 745 2.10 32.05 16.08
C GLU A 745 2.30 33.46 15.53
N ILE A 746 1.68 33.76 14.39
CA ILE A 746 1.67 35.08 13.78
C ILE A 746 0.28 35.71 13.96
N ASP A 747 0.21 36.92 14.52
CA ASP A 747 -1.04 37.66 14.75
C ASP A 747 -1.29 38.70 13.64
N THR A 748 -2.49 39.27 13.59
CA THR A 748 -2.91 40.21 12.54
C THR A 748 -1.94 41.38 12.36
N GLY A 749 -1.44 41.52 11.13
CA GLY A 749 -0.53 42.59 10.75
C GLY A 749 0.92 42.41 11.21
N GLU A 750 1.23 41.34 11.96
CA GLU A 750 2.61 41.00 12.30
C GLU A 750 3.33 40.41 11.08
N SER A 751 4.65 40.59 11.00
CA SER A 751 5.47 39.97 9.95
C SER A 751 6.30 38.82 10.52
N TYR A 752 6.57 37.80 9.72
CA TYR A 752 7.43 36.67 10.09
C TYR A 752 8.35 36.32 8.93
N LEU A 753 9.67 36.30 9.17
CA LEU A 753 10.63 35.73 8.24
C LEU A 753 10.66 34.21 8.39
N ILE A 754 10.12 33.53 7.39
CA ILE A 754 10.16 32.07 7.24
C ILE A 754 10.95 31.72 5.99
N GLY A 755 11.05 30.44 5.65
CA GLY A 755 11.59 30.04 4.35
C GLY A 755 11.38 28.59 4.04
N ASN A 756 11.67 28.20 2.80
CA ASN A 756 11.54 26.81 2.36
C ASN A 756 12.48 25.90 3.16
N PRO A 757 11.95 25.03 4.05
CA PRO A 757 12.76 24.19 4.89
C PRO A 757 13.01 22.81 4.29
N PHE A 758 12.54 22.53 3.06
CA PHE A 758 12.66 21.21 2.44
C PHE A 758 13.82 21.15 1.44
N PRO A 759 14.45 19.97 1.24
CA PRO A 759 15.46 19.76 0.20
C PRO A 759 14.88 19.65 -1.22
N SER A 760 13.77 20.34 -1.48
CA SER A 760 13.07 20.48 -2.77
C SER A 760 12.38 21.84 -2.84
N ALA A 761 11.94 22.24 -4.04
CA ALA A 761 11.10 23.42 -4.16
C ALA A 761 9.73 23.22 -3.47
N ILE A 762 9.09 24.33 -3.08
CA ILE A 762 7.71 24.36 -2.56
C ILE A 762 6.79 25.01 -3.58
N ASN A 763 5.63 24.40 -3.84
CA ASN A 763 4.54 25.05 -4.55
C ASN A 763 4.00 26.19 -3.68
N ALA A 764 4.24 27.44 -4.11
CA ALA A 764 3.88 28.64 -3.35
C ALA A 764 2.37 28.75 -3.11
N ARG A 765 1.57 28.31 -4.07
CA ARG A 765 0.11 28.34 -3.97
C ARG A 765 -0.40 27.33 -2.94
N LYS A 766 0.09 26.09 -2.99
CA LYS A 766 -0.26 25.07 -1.98
C LYS A 766 0.18 25.51 -0.57
N PHE A 767 1.33 26.16 -0.45
CA PHE A 767 1.77 26.77 0.81
C PHE A 767 0.79 27.87 1.26
N ILE A 768 0.35 28.77 0.38
CA ILE A 768 -0.65 29.80 0.71
C ILE A 768 -1.98 29.15 1.11
N ASP A 769 -2.45 28.12 0.40
CA ASP A 769 -3.69 27.41 0.71
C ASP A 769 -3.67 26.82 2.12
N ASP A 770 -2.57 26.15 2.48
CA ASP A 770 -2.38 25.54 3.81
C ASP A 770 -2.22 26.56 4.94
N ASN A 771 -1.99 27.83 4.62
CA ASN A 771 -1.68 28.90 5.56
C ASN A 771 -2.58 30.13 5.40
N ILE A 772 -3.71 29.98 4.71
CA ILE A 772 -4.59 31.12 4.38
C ILE A 772 -5.27 31.69 5.62
N ASP A 773 -5.49 30.86 6.65
CA ASP A 773 -6.08 31.28 7.92
C ASP A 773 -5.06 32.03 8.79
N ALA A 774 -3.78 31.63 8.74
CA ALA A 774 -2.69 32.23 9.51
C ALA A 774 -2.15 33.52 8.87
N THR A 775 -2.28 33.70 7.55
CA THR A 775 -1.60 34.76 6.80
C THR A 775 -2.55 35.59 5.93
N THR A 776 -2.10 36.74 5.46
CA THR A 776 -2.83 37.52 4.45
C THR A 776 -2.81 36.88 3.04
N GLY A 777 -2.30 35.65 2.91
CA GLY A 777 -2.16 34.95 1.64
C GLY A 777 -1.18 35.57 0.64
N THR A 778 -0.29 36.45 1.11
CA THR A 778 0.74 37.11 0.27
C THR A 778 2.13 36.81 0.82
N LEU A 779 3.02 36.38 -0.07
CA LEU A 779 4.42 36.07 0.21
C LEU A 779 5.30 37.23 -0.28
N TYR A 780 6.26 37.65 0.53
CA TYR A 780 7.11 38.81 0.26
C TYR A 780 8.58 38.40 0.17
N PHE A 781 9.17 38.57 -1.00
CA PHE A 781 10.55 38.21 -1.32
C PHE A 781 11.39 39.46 -1.52
N TRP A 782 12.52 39.54 -0.82
CA TRP A 782 13.35 40.73 -0.90
C TRP A 782 14.26 40.75 -2.12
N GLN A 783 14.26 41.85 -2.87
CA GLN A 783 15.11 42.07 -4.06
C GLN A 783 15.97 43.31 -3.94
N HIS A 784 17.17 43.24 -4.54
CA HIS A 784 18.14 44.33 -4.67
C HIS A 784 18.57 44.51 -6.10
N VAL A 785 18.58 45.74 -6.61
CA VAL A 785 18.98 46.05 -7.98
C VAL A 785 19.95 47.22 -7.99
N GLY A 786 21.02 47.14 -8.81
CA GLY A 786 21.83 48.32 -9.16
C GLY A 786 23.15 48.54 -8.39
N GLU A 787 23.40 47.91 -7.24
CA GLU A 787 24.63 48.14 -6.44
C GLU A 787 25.69 47.00 -6.55
N ASN A 788 25.96 46.54 -7.77
CA ASN A 788 26.87 45.41 -8.02
C ASN A 788 28.36 45.75 -7.76
N ASN A 789 28.71 47.02 -7.59
CA ASN A 789 30.08 47.48 -7.34
C ASN A 789 30.22 47.97 -5.89
N GLY A 790 30.82 47.16 -5.02
CA GLY A 790 31.03 47.42 -3.59
C GLY A 790 32.04 48.54 -3.24
N GLN A 791 31.92 49.72 -3.85
CA GLN A 791 32.68 50.91 -3.47
C GLN A 791 31.88 51.73 -2.43
N GLY A 792 32.45 51.94 -1.23
CA GLY A 792 31.84 52.75 -0.17
C GLY A 792 30.77 52.03 0.66
N THR A 793 29.77 52.77 1.15
CA THR A 793 28.64 52.27 1.98
C THR A 793 27.35 52.04 1.16
N ALA A 794 27.44 51.96 -0.16
CA ALA A 794 26.29 51.66 -1.02
C ALA A 794 25.72 50.27 -0.68
N GLY A 795 24.41 50.21 -0.40
CA GLY A 795 23.74 49.02 0.15
C GLY A 795 23.95 48.77 1.66
N HIS A 796 24.75 49.59 2.35
CA HIS A 796 25.00 49.50 3.80
C HIS A 796 24.17 50.51 4.62
N ASN A 797 23.92 51.70 4.06
CA ASN A 797 23.19 52.79 4.71
C ASN A 797 21.81 52.96 4.07
N PHE A 798 20.83 53.48 4.82
CA PHE A 798 19.44 53.63 4.37
C PHE A 798 19.31 54.42 3.05
N ALA A 799 20.05 55.53 2.91
CA ALA A 799 20.06 56.36 1.69
C ALA A 799 20.79 55.74 0.48
N GLY A 800 21.48 54.61 0.67
CA GLY A 800 22.20 53.90 -0.38
C GLY A 800 21.52 52.59 -0.79
N TYR A 801 20.30 52.34 -0.31
CA TYR A 801 19.57 51.08 -0.43
C TYR A 801 18.61 51.09 -1.63
N ILE A 802 18.86 50.25 -2.63
CA ILE A 802 18.01 50.09 -3.81
C ILE A 802 17.41 48.70 -3.82
N GLY A 803 16.17 48.59 -3.34
CA GLY A 803 15.45 47.33 -3.28
C GLY A 803 14.07 47.43 -2.64
N GLY A 804 13.35 46.31 -2.67
CA GLY A 804 12.01 46.22 -2.11
C GLY A 804 11.53 44.78 -2.03
N TYR A 805 10.30 44.61 -1.56
CA TYR A 805 9.63 43.31 -1.59
C TYR A 805 8.93 43.12 -2.92
N ALA A 806 9.36 42.10 -3.65
CA ALA A 806 8.55 41.47 -4.66
C ALA A 806 7.50 40.62 -3.93
N SER A 807 6.28 40.58 -4.43
CA SER A 807 5.20 39.85 -3.78
C SER A 807 4.46 38.93 -4.72
N GLN A 808 3.96 37.84 -4.18
CA GLN A 808 3.02 36.95 -4.86
C GLN A 808 1.91 36.51 -3.93
N ASN A 809 0.72 36.37 -4.49
CA ASN A 809 -0.43 35.75 -3.85
C ASN A 809 -1.12 34.82 -4.87
N LYS A 810 -2.29 34.27 -4.55
CA LYS A 810 -3.02 33.37 -5.46
C LYS A 810 -3.42 34.02 -6.79
N ILE A 811 -3.55 35.34 -6.86
CA ILE A 811 -4.13 36.07 -7.99
C ILE A 811 -3.06 36.65 -8.91
N THR A 812 -1.94 37.12 -8.34
CA THR A 812 -0.93 37.84 -9.10
C THR A 812 0.44 37.81 -8.41
N SER A 813 1.46 38.17 -9.18
CA SER A 813 2.78 38.48 -8.71
C SER A 813 3.25 39.82 -9.23
N THR A 814 4.01 40.52 -8.42
CA THR A 814 4.67 41.77 -8.79
C THR A 814 6.08 41.76 -8.25
N ASN A 815 7.03 42.10 -9.13
CA ASN A 815 8.41 42.34 -8.73
C ASN A 815 8.52 43.55 -7.78
N ALA A 816 9.70 43.75 -7.20
CA ALA A 816 9.92 44.85 -6.26
C ALA A 816 10.04 46.22 -6.92
N TYR A 817 9.98 46.30 -8.26
CA TYR A 817 10.03 47.59 -8.95
C TYR A 817 8.69 48.30 -8.78
N ALA A 818 8.71 49.38 -8.00
CA ALA A 818 7.62 50.34 -8.00
C ALA A 818 7.61 51.09 -9.35
N SER A 819 6.95 50.54 -10.37
CA SER A 819 6.29 51.43 -11.33
C SER A 819 5.27 52.21 -10.50
N ASN A 820 5.39 53.55 -10.45
CA ASN A 820 4.62 54.44 -9.58
C ASN A 820 3.24 53.83 -9.23
N PRO A 821 3.03 53.36 -7.99
CA PRO A 821 1.71 52.90 -7.59
C PRO A 821 0.74 54.08 -7.77
N THR A 822 -0.47 53.81 -8.22
CA THR A 822 -1.52 54.81 -8.46
C THR A 822 -2.11 55.34 -7.14
N GLY A 823 -1.28 55.69 -6.17
CA GLY A 823 -1.68 56.17 -4.84
C GLY A 823 -0.59 56.97 -4.13
N ALA A 824 -0.99 57.65 -3.06
CA ALA A 824 -0.13 58.57 -2.32
C ALA A 824 1.14 57.88 -1.76
N VAL A 825 2.28 58.57 -1.84
CA VAL A 825 3.59 58.15 -1.33
C VAL A 825 4.05 59.17 -0.28
N GLN A 826 4.49 58.71 0.90
CA GLN A 826 5.14 59.57 1.89
C GLN A 826 6.24 58.80 2.64
N TYR A 827 7.46 59.33 2.69
CA TYR A 827 8.57 58.76 3.47
C TYR A 827 9.59 59.83 3.87
N THR A 828 10.39 59.56 4.90
CA THR A 828 11.32 60.54 5.48
C THR A 828 12.74 60.03 5.44
N LEU A 829 13.68 60.87 5.00
CA LEU A 829 15.13 60.63 5.07
C LEU A 829 15.76 61.61 6.06
N GLN A 830 16.54 61.09 7.01
CA GLN A 830 17.32 61.91 7.95
C GLN A 830 18.56 62.48 7.25
N ALA A 831 18.96 63.70 7.62
CA ALA A 831 20.09 64.41 7.01
C ALA A 831 21.44 63.73 7.29
N GLU A 832 21.60 63.20 8.49
CA GLU A 832 22.80 62.48 8.94
C GLU A 832 22.97 61.11 8.29
N ASP A 833 21.91 60.54 7.72
CA ASP A 833 21.93 59.26 7.00
C ASP A 833 22.32 59.43 5.52
N ALA A 834 22.42 60.67 5.05
CA ALA A 834 22.79 61.03 3.69
C ALA A 834 24.31 61.20 3.51
N GLU A 835 24.77 61.35 2.27
CA GLU A 835 26.14 61.76 1.99
C GLU A 835 26.27 63.27 2.22
N TYR A 836 27.18 63.73 3.10
CA TYR A 836 27.32 65.15 3.40
C TYR A 836 28.78 65.58 3.59
N THR A 837 29.02 66.89 3.48
CA THR A 837 30.32 67.53 3.82
C THR A 837 30.22 68.51 4.99
N GLY A 838 29.02 68.78 5.50
CA GLY A 838 28.78 69.64 6.65
C GLY A 838 29.12 68.97 7.99
N GLU A 839 28.93 69.73 9.07
CA GLU A 839 29.22 69.27 10.44
C GLU A 839 27.98 68.62 11.06
N PRO A 840 28.04 67.36 11.53
CA PRO A 840 26.92 66.71 12.19
C PRO A 840 26.61 67.37 13.54
N THR A 841 25.32 67.47 13.90
CA THR A 841 24.86 68.05 15.17
C THR A 841 24.34 66.95 16.12
N PRO A 842 25.08 66.59 17.20
CA PRO A 842 24.87 65.33 17.93
C PRO A 842 23.92 65.41 19.15
N LEU A 843 22.98 66.36 19.20
CA LEU A 843 22.11 66.54 20.39
C LEU A 843 20.66 66.14 20.14
N GLU A 844 20.22 65.09 20.83
CA GLU A 844 18.80 64.70 20.96
C GLU A 844 17.96 65.84 21.56
N PRO A 845 16.70 66.03 21.10
CA PRO A 845 15.91 65.10 20.28
C PRO A 845 16.05 65.23 18.75
N ASN A 846 16.92 66.11 18.25
CA ASN A 846 17.04 66.40 16.80
C ASN A 846 18.51 66.31 16.36
N SER A 847 18.93 65.12 15.93
CA SER A 847 20.19 64.87 15.23
C SER A 847 20.10 65.41 13.79
N GLY A 848 21.20 65.89 13.20
CA GLY A 848 21.14 66.51 11.87
C GLY A 848 22.49 66.96 11.34
N VAL A 849 22.49 67.72 10.22
CA VAL A 849 23.71 68.21 9.58
C VAL A 849 23.67 69.74 9.43
N SER A 850 24.69 70.40 9.95
CA SER A 850 24.91 71.83 9.81
C SER A 850 25.69 72.14 8.54
N LEU A 851 25.10 72.90 7.62
CA LEU A 851 25.69 73.32 6.37
C LEU A 851 26.11 74.79 6.44
N ASN A 852 27.35 75.07 6.03
CA ASN A 852 27.88 76.42 5.82
C ASN A 852 28.62 76.48 4.47
N GLN A 853 28.99 77.69 4.01
CA GLN A 853 29.77 77.89 2.78
C GLN A 853 29.23 77.05 1.61
N THR A 854 30.00 76.08 1.11
CA THR A 854 29.64 75.19 -0.01
C THR A 854 29.29 73.77 0.44
N ASP A 855 28.99 73.56 1.72
CA ASP A 855 28.64 72.25 2.26
C ASP A 855 27.37 71.71 1.60
N TYR A 856 27.27 70.39 1.46
CA TYR A 856 26.08 69.77 0.91
C TYR A 856 25.56 68.60 1.73
N ILE A 857 24.29 68.28 1.46
CA ILE A 857 23.65 67.00 1.79
C ILE A 857 23.14 66.40 0.48
N LYS A 858 23.47 65.14 0.24
CA LYS A 858 23.18 64.41 -0.99
C LYS A 858 22.44 63.12 -0.67
N PHE A 859 21.20 63.07 -1.12
CA PHE A 859 20.35 61.89 -1.12
C PHE A 859 20.44 61.25 -2.51
N SER A 860 20.97 60.04 -2.60
CA SER A 860 21.07 59.32 -3.89
C SER A 860 19.97 58.27 -3.98
N ASN A 861 19.61 57.87 -5.21
CA ASN A 861 18.68 56.78 -5.48
C ASN A 861 17.34 56.88 -4.73
N ILE A 862 16.67 58.03 -4.82
CA ILE A 862 15.36 58.30 -4.23
C ILE A 862 14.39 57.14 -4.53
N SER A 863 13.84 56.50 -3.49
CA SER A 863 13.17 55.19 -3.60
C SER A 863 11.88 55.24 -4.42
N SER A 864 11.11 56.31 -4.27
CA SER A 864 9.85 56.52 -4.98
C SER A 864 9.80 57.92 -5.57
N GLY A 865 9.17 58.07 -6.74
CA GLY A 865 8.97 59.38 -7.31
C GLY A 865 8.04 60.22 -6.42
N VAL A 866 8.35 61.50 -6.28
CA VAL A 866 7.56 62.46 -5.50
C VAL A 866 7.49 63.82 -6.17
N ASP A 867 6.55 64.67 -5.75
CA ASP A 867 6.42 66.04 -6.24
C ASP A 867 6.45 67.10 -5.12
N VAL A 868 6.52 66.68 -3.85
CA VAL A 868 6.69 67.54 -2.68
C VAL A 868 7.86 67.07 -1.81
N LEU A 869 8.68 68.03 -1.37
CA LEU A 869 9.69 67.87 -0.32
C LEU A 869 9.35 68.75 0.88
N LYS A 870 9.33 68.20 2.09
CA LYS A 870 9.24 68.96 3.34
C LYS A 870 10.54 68.84 4.12
N ILE A 871 11.26 69.95 4.26
CA ILE A 871 12.58 69.99 4.89
C ILE A 871 12.46 70.59 6.28
N THR A 872 12.81 69.83 7.31
CA THR A 872 12.89 70.31 8.69
C THR A 872 14.25 70.96 8.93
N TYR A 873 14.27 72.24 9.30
CA TYR A 873 15.50 73.01 9.42
C TYR A 873 15.47 74.05 10.54
N ALA A 874 16.67 74.47 10.98
CA ALA A 874 16.87 75.55 11.93
C ALA A 874 18.01 76.48 11.48
N SER A 875 17.84 77.80 11.62
CA SER A 875 18.87 78.79 11.29
C SER A 875 18.76 80.06 12.14
N LEU A 876 19.87 80.77 12.35
CA LEU A 876 19.89 82.10 13.00
C LEU A 876 19.52 83.25 12.06
N ALA A 877 19.76 83.09 10.76
CA ALA A 877 19.52 84.09 9.73
C ALA A 877 19.03 83.42 8.44
N ASP A 878 18.57 84.21 7.48
CA ASP A 878 18.17 83.66 6.18
C ASP A 878 19.36 82.96 5.53
N LYS A 879 19.12 81.75 5.01
CA LYS A 879 20.13 80.91 4.36
C LYS A 879 19.61 80.41 3.02
N ASN A 880 20.43 80.51 1.99
CA ASN A 880 20.07 79.92 0.70
C ASN A 880 20.70 78.53 0.51
N LEU A 881 19.90 77.60 -0.02
CA LEU A 881 20.38 76.31 -0.51
C LEU A 881 20.07 76.16 -2.00
N LYS A 882 21.08 75.79 -2.78
CA LYS A 882 20.91 75.34 -4.16
C LYS A 882 20.45 73.89 -4.15
N ILE A 883 19.36 73.62 -4.86
CA ILE A 883 18.85 72.26 -5.04
C ILE A 883 19.24 71.76 -6.43
N THR A 884 19.86 70.59 -6.50
CA THR A 884 20.09 69.89 -7.76
C THR A 884 19.42 68.51 -7.72
N VAL A 885 18.87 68.09 -8.85
CA VAL A 885 18.32 66.74 -9.05
C VAL A 885 19.04 66.13 -10.26
N ASN A 886 19.71 64.99 -10.09
CA ASN A 886 20.56 64.35 -11.11
C ASN A 886 21.61 65.30 -11.70
N ASN A 887 22.24 66.10 -10.83
CA ASN A 887 23.19 67.18 -11.20
C ASN A 887 22.59 68.34 -12.02
N GLU A 888 21.29 68.33 -12.31
CA GLU A 888 20.59 69.47 -12.91
C GLU A 888 20.13 70.43 -11.81
N SER A 889 20.44 71.72 -11.97
CA SER A 889 20.02 72.75 -11.01
C SER A 889 18.51 72.99 -11.10
N ARG A 890 17.80 72.83 -9.97
CA ARG A 890 16.36 73.09 -9.84
C ARG A 890 16.06 74.47 -9.25
N GLY A 891 17.10 75.20 -8.86
CA GLY A 891 17.01 76.57 -8.36
C GLY A 891 17.70 76.72 -7.02
N GLU A 892 17.58 77.92 -6.45
CA GLU A 892 18.07 78.29 -5.13
C GLU A 892 16.87 78.67 -4.27
N ILE A 893 16.79 78.11 -3.07
CA ILE A 893 15.67 78.28 -2.15
C ILE A 893 16.17 78.98 -0.90
N THR A 894 15.47 80.05 -0.50
CA THR A 894 15.72 80.76 0.74
C THR A 894 14.96 80.12 1.89
N PHE A 895 15.73 79.72 2.91
CA PHE A 895 15.29 79.23 4.21
C PHE A 895 15.37 80.40 5.20
N THR A 896 14.24 80.83 5.74
CA THR A 896 14.16 82.01 6.61
C THR A 896 14.75 81.73 7.98
N GLY A 897 15.41 82.71 8.59
CA GLY A 897 15.95 82.60 9.94
C GLY A 897 14.86 82.23 10.96
N THR A 898 15.11 81.22 11.78
CA THR A 898 14.13 80.62 12.70
C THR A 898 14.48 80.84 14.18
N SER A 899 15.50 81.65 14.45
CA SER A 899 16.12 81.77 15.78
C SER A 899 16.59 80.42 16.33
N ASN A 900 17.10 79.54 15.45
CA ASN A 900 17.49 78.16 15.75
C ASN A 900 16.38 77.21 16.24
N ASN A 901 15.10 77.54 16.05
CA ASN A 901 14.01 76.58 16.26
C ASN A 901 13.80 75.77 14.98
N TYR A 902 13.61 74.44 15.11
CA TYR A 902 13.30 73.61 13.95
C TYR A 902 11.89 73.89 13.46
N ILE A 903 11.78 74.24 12.18
CA ILE A 903 10.51 74.40 11.47
C ILE A 903 10.57 73.65 10.13
N GLU A 904 9.42 73.43 9.52
CA GLU A 904 9.32 72.78 8.22
C GLU A 904 9.24 73.79 7.07
N LYS A 905 9.92 73.49 5.96
CA LYS A 905 9.78 74.17 4.68
C LYS A 905 9.29 73.19 3.61
N THR A 906 8.11 73.46 3.06
CA THR A 906 7.58 72.72 1.90
C THR A 906 8.13 73.29 0.59
N ILE A 907 8.53 72.40 -0.32
CA ILE A 907 9.07 72.69 -1.65
C ILE A 907 8.38 71.76 -2.63
N ASN A 908 7.65 72.33 -3.60
CA ASN A 908 7.10 71.54 -4.71
C ASN A 908 8.22 71.29 -5.71
N LEU A 909 8.69 70.05 -5.78
CA LEU A 909 9.76 69.63 -6.65
C LEU A 909 9.51 68.20 -7.13
N CYS A 910 9.35 68.06 -8.44
CA CYS A 910 9.22 66.75 -9.07
C CYS A 910 10.57 66.02 -9.10
N VAL A 911 10.59 64.81 -8.52
CA VAL A 911 11.75 63.93 -8.41
C VAL A 911 11.31 62.53 -8.83
N GLN A 912 12.01 61.93 -9.80
CA GLN A 912 11.74 60.56 -10.23
C GLN A 912 12.43 59.55 -9.30
N SER A 913 11.85 58.35 -9.16
CA SER A 913 12.54 57.23 -8.51
C SER A 913 13.92 56.99 -9.15
N GLY A 914 14.91 56.66 -8.33
CA GLY A 914 16.32 56.52 -8.70
C GLY A 914 17.09 57.83 -8.83
N SER A 915 16.45 59.00 -8.66
CA SER A 915 17.14 60.29 -8.76
C SER A 915 18.11 60.54 -7.60
N THR A 916 19.06 61.46 -7.79
CA THR A 916 19.92 62.02 -6.74
C THR A 916 19.54 63.46 -6.48
N ILE A 917 19.23 63.82 -5.23
CA ILE A 917 19.00 65.19 -4.78
C ILE A 917 20.19 65.69 -3.98
N ILE A 918 20.67 66.89 -4.30
CA ILE A 918 21.72 67.56 -3.52
C ILE A 918 21.21 68.92 -3.05
N LEU A 919 21.23 69.14 -1.74
CA LEU A 919 21.03 70.43 -1.10
C LEU A 919 22.41 71.04 -0.81
N THR A 920 22.83 72.02 -1.59
CA THR A 920 24.14 72.68 -1.44
C THR A 920 23.98 74.06 -0.83
N SER A 921 24.65 74.32 0.28
CA SER A 921 24.75 75.64 0.89
C SER A 921 25.42 76.64 -0.06
N THR A 922 24.97 77.89 0.00
CA THR A 922 25.65 79.01 -0.68
C THR A 922 26.62 79.74 0.25
N ASP A 923 27.61 80.43 -0.31
CA ASP A 923 28.60 81.18 0.46
C ASP A 923 28.09 82.58 0.86
N ASP A 924 26.97 82.60 1.60
CA ASP A 924 26.31 83.81 2.11
C ASP A 924 26.71 84.16 3.56
N GLY A 925 27.67 83.43 4.14
CA GLY A 925 28.19 83.64 5.49
C GLY A 925 27.31 83.13 6.63
N ASN A 926 26.13 82.56 6.35
CA ASN A 926 25.21 81.99 7.34
C ASN A 926 25.27 80.45 7.36
N SER A 927 24.75 79.82 8.41
CA SER A 927 24.67 78.36 8.54
C SER A 927 23.22 77.90 8.73
N ILE A 928 22.87 76.73 8.21
CA ILE A 928 21.58 76.08 8.42
C ILE A 928 21.78 74.66 8.93
N LYS A 929 20.95 74.25 9.89
CA LYS A 929 20.88 72.87 10.35
C LYS A 929 19.71 72.19 9.66
N ILE A 930 19.96 71.09 8.97
CA ILE A 930 18.94 70.24 8.37
C ILE A 930 18.82 68.99 9.22
N ASP A 931 17.59 68.67 9.63
CA ASP A 931 17.24 67.50 10.45
C ASP A 931 16.80 66.36 9.53
N GLN A 932 15.72 66.57 8.79
CA GLN A 932 15.15 65.56 7.90
C GLN A 932 14.51 66.17 6.65
N VAL A 933 14.29 65.31 5.66
CA VAL A 933 13.56 65.60 4.42
C VAL A 933 12.45 64.57 4.27
N VAL A 934 11.19 65.01 4.29
CA VAL A 934 10.03 64.19 3.92
C VAL A 934 9.79 64.32 2.43
N PHE A 935 9.61 63.20 1.76
CA PHE A 935 9.30 63.03 0.35
C PHE A 935 7.83 62.64 0.25
N GLU A 936 7.03 63.39 -0.50
CA GLU A 936 5.57 63.26 -0.51
C GLU A 936 4.99 63.41 -1.93
N ASP A 937 4.02 62.56 -2.25
CA ASP A 937 3.16 62.59 -3.44
C ASP A 937 1.75 62.24 -2.94
N GLU A 938 0.78 63.13 -3.05
CA GLU A 938 -0.58 62.90 -2.53
C GLU A 938 -1.49 62.13 -3.50
N ASP A 939 -1.17 62.11 -4.80
CA ASP A 939 -2.08 61.60 -5.84
C ASP A 939 -1.50 60.43 -6.68
N GLY A 940 -0.21 60.12 -6.50
CA GLY A 940 0.51 59.05 -7.19
C GLY A 940 1.00 59.43 -8.60
N TYR A 941 0.79 60.67 -9.03
CA TYR A 941 1.14 61.17 -10.36
C TYR A 941 2.26 62.20 -10.32
N ILE A 942 3.49 61.77 -10.60
CA ILE A 942 4.60 62.69 -10.81
C ILE A 942 4.61 63.26 -12.24
N ALA A 943 4.75 64.58 -12.38
CA ALA A 943 4.74 65.27 -13.69
C ALA A 943 5.97 65.00 -14.59
N CYS A 944 6.99 64.30 -14.08
CA CYS A 944 8.23 64.01 -14.78
C CYS A 944 8.13 62.69 -15.56
N SER A 945 7.82 62.76 -16.85
CA SER A 945 7.76 61.58 -17.73
C SER A 945 9.16 60.98 -17.99
N GLY A 946 9.44 59.82 -17.39
CA GLY A 946 10.69 59.07 -17.63
C GLY A 946 10.89 57.97 -16.59
N VAL A 947 10.67 56.72 -16.99
CA VAL A 947 10.87 55.51 -16.17
C VAL A 947 12.38 55.25 -16.05
N GLY A 948 12.88 54.98 -14.84
CA GLY A 948 14.31 54.70 -14.61
C GLY A 948 14.82 53.44 -15.32
N ASN A 949 16.12 53.40 -15.63
CA ASN A 949 16.81 52.34 -16.40
C ASN A 949 16.97 50.98 -15.69
N ASP A 950 16.44 50.83 -14.47
CA ASP A 950 16.64 49.63 -13.63
C ASP A 950 15.41 48.71 -13.55
N ALA A 951 14.27 49.11 -14.12
CA ALA A 951 13.02 48.34 -14.11
C ALA A 951 13.18 46.92 -14.67
N SER A 952 14.02 46.75 -15.69
CA SER A 952 14.27 45.46 -16.36
C SER A 952 15.14 44.48 -15.56
N LYS A 953 15.61 44.87 -14.37
CA LYS A 953 16.49 44.06 -13.51
C LYS A 953 15.78 43.49 -12.28
N TYR A 954 14.52 43.84 -12.05
CA TYR A 954 13.68 43.27 -11.00
C TYR A 954 12.92 42.06 -11.54
N ASP A 955 12.83 40.99 -10.74
CA ASP A 955 12.20 39.73 -11.15
C ASP A 955 10.86 39.53 -10.42
N ASP A 956 9.85 39.03 -11.13
CA ASP A 956 8.60 38.63 -10.47
C ASP A 956 8.82 37.31 -9.70
N PRO A 957 8.19 37.13 -8.52
CA PRO A 957 8.14 35.83 -7.87
C PRO A 957 7.55 34.81 -8.80
N GLN A 958 8.12 33.61 -8.73
CA GLN A 958 7.71 32.49 -9.56
C GLN A 958 6.88 31.52 -8.72
N PRO A 959 6.07 30.66 -9.37
CA PRO A 959 5.14 29.73 -8.71
C PRO A 959 5.74 28.82 -7.65
N TYR A 960 7.06 28.60 -7.69
CA TYR A 960 7.75 27.70 -6.77
C TYR A 960 8.85 28.40 -5.98
N ILE A 961 8.82 28.22 -4.66
CA ILE A 961 9.80 28.76 -3.73
C ILE A 961 11.04 27.86 -3.77
N ALA A 962 12.19 28.41 -4.16
CA ALA A 962 13.44 27.68 -4.29
C ALA A 962 13.89 27.06 -2.95
N VAL A 963 14.71 26.01 -3.03
CA VAL A 963 15.28 25.33 -1.85
C VAL A 963 15.98 26.35 -0.95
N GLY A 964 15.67 26.34 0.35
CA GLY A 964 16.31 27.25 1.30
C GLY A 964 16.02 28.74 1.08
N GLN A 965 15.09 29.15 0.21
CA GLN A 965 14.72 30.55 0.03
C GLN A 965 13.97 31.09 1.26
N GLY A 966 14.44 32.19 1.84
CA GLY A 966 13.72 32.93 2.89
C GLY A 966 12.75 33.98 2.33
N PHE A 967 11.59 34.14 2.95
CA PHE A 967 10.55 35.10 2.57
C PHE A 967 9.73 35.54 3.78
N PHE A 968 9.10 36.71 3.67
CA PHE A 968 8.19 37.20 4.71
C PHE A 968 6.75 36.82 4.41
N VAL A 969 5.99 36.58 5.48
CA VAL A 969 4.53 36.52 5.49
C VAL A 969 4.00 37.56 6.47
N ILE A 970 2.74 37.97 6.28
CA ILE A 970 2.02 38.86 7.19
C ILE A 970 0.85 38.10 7.79
N GLY A 971 0.60 38.25 9.09
CA GLY A 971 -0.48 37.58 9.79
C GLY A 971 -1.85 38.05 9.33
N GLY A 972 -2.74 37.08 9.14
CA GLY A 972 -4.13 37.29 8.71
C GLY A 972 -5.04 37.67 9.87
N ASP A 973 -6.34 37.41 9.74
CA ASP A 973 -7.34 37.76 10.76
C ASP A 973 -7.34 36.79 11.95
N THR A 974 -6.67 35.64 11.83
CA THR A 974 -6.55 34.62 12.88
C THR A 974 -5.10 34.48 13.31
N LYS A 975 -4.89 34.48 14.63
CA LYS A 975 -3.60 34.17 15.22
C LYS A 975 -3.36 32.66 15.17
N ASP A 976 -2.42 32.22 14.34
CA ASP A 976 -2.12 30.80 14.16
C ASP A 976 -0.65 30.57 13.75
N LYS A 977 -0.23 29.30 13.66
CA LYS A 977 1.10 28.89 13.24
C LYS A 977 1.17 28.64 11.74
N ILE A 978 2.37 28.77 11.18
CA ILE A 978 2.66 28.42 9.79
C ILE A 978 2.84 26.91 9.66
N VAL A 979 2.09 26.29 8.75
CA VAL A 979 2.10 24.86 8.43
C VAL A 979 3.06 24.58 7.27
N PHE A 980 3.96 23.63 7.49
CA PHE A 980 4.80 23.00 6.47
C PHE A 980 4.45 21.53 6.38
N ASN A 981 4.31 21.00 5.17
CA ASN A 981 4.06 19.58 4.96
C ASN A 981 4.60 19.10 3.60
N ASN A 982 4.78 17.79 3.46
CA ASN A 982 5.29 17.20 2.21
C ASN A 982 4.38 17.44 1.00
N SER A 983 3.07 17.65 1.18
CA SER A 983 2.15 17.93 0.06
C SER A 983 2.45 19.25 -0.66
N GLN A 984 3.20 20.15 -0.01
CA GLN A 984 3.68 21.41 -0.59
C GLN A 984 4.89 21.24 -1.52
N ARG A 985 5.57 20.08 -1.51
CA ARG A 985 6.84 19.89 -2.21
C ARG A 985 6.62 19.66 -3.70
N ALA A 986 7.59 20.07 -4.50
CA ALA A 986 7.61 19.84 -5.94
C ALA A 986 9.05 19.71 -6.45
N TYR A 987 9.24 18.92 -7.52
CA TYR A 987 10.50 18.88 -8.23
C TYR A 987 10.52 19.98 -9.31
N VAL A 988 11.02 21.15 -8.94
CA VAL A 988 11.16 22.29 -9.85
C VAL A 988 12.52 22.92 -9.64
N THR A 989 13.33 22.92 -10.69
CA THR A 989 14.71 23.40 -10.64
C THR A 989 14.76 24.90 -10.92
N GLU A 990 15.79 25.58 -10.43
CA GLU A 990 15.98 27.00 -10.75
C GLU A 990 16.24 27.24 -12.25
N GLU A 991 16.69 26.20 -12.97
CA GLU A 991 16.94 26.27 -14.41
C GLU A 991 15.65 26.31 -15.24
N SER A 992 14.51 25.84 -14.72
CA SER A 992 13.23 25.94 -15.42
C SER A 992 12.75 27.39 -15.54
N GLY A 993 13.21 28.26 -14.65
CA GLY A 993 12.74 29.64 -14.51
C GLY A 993 11.40 29.78 -13.79
N GLU A 994 10.79 28.68 -13.36
CA GLU A 994 9.54 28.64 -12.55
C GLU A 994 9.83 28.59 -11.04
N SER A 995 11.09 28.39 -10.66
CA SER A 995 11.60 28.61 -9.32
C SER A 995 12.80 29.55 -9.40
N VAL A 996 12.86 30.54 -8.51
CA VAL A 996 13.94 31.54 -8.48
C VAL A 996 14.37 31.78 -7.05
N LEU A 997 15.68 31.66 -6.79
CA LEU A 997 16.27 32.16 -5.56
C LEU A 997 16.36 33.70 -5.66
N PHE A 998 15.53 34.39 -4.90
CA PHE A 998 15.51 35.85 -4.83
C PHE A 998 16.87 36.37 -4.36
N LYS A 999 17.45 37.29 -5.15
CA LYS A 999 18.86 37.76 -5.15
C LYS A 999 19.81 37.06 -6.12
N SER A 1000 19.27 36.33 -7.09
CA SER A 1000 19.94 35.93 -8.33
C SER A 1000 19.38 36.70 -9.54
N GLU A 1001 20.19 36.93 -10.58
CA GLU A 1001 19.64 37.37 -11.88
C GLU A 1001 18.93 36.18 -12.53
N LYS A 1002 17.71 36.39 -13.04
CA LYS A 1002 16.97 35.38 -13.83
C LYS A 1002 17.85 34.80 -14.94
N LYS A 1003 18.08 33.49 -14.90
CA LYS A 1003 18.89 32.77 -15.90
C LYS A 1003 18.14 32.86 -17.24
N THR A 1004 18.65 33.65 -18.18
CA THR A 1004 18.11 33.64 -19.55
C THR A 1004 18.60 32.36 -20.23
N LEU A 1005 17.67 31.49 -20.63
CA LEU A 1005 17.97 30.26 -21.37
C LEU A 1005 18.77 30.60 -22.63
N LYS A 1006 20.09 30.39 -22.62
CA LYS A 1006 20.81 30.14 -23.88
C LYS A 1006 20.47 28.73 -24.27
N LYS A 1007 19.55 28.60 -25.23
CA LYS A 1007 19.30 27.35 -25.96
C LYS A 1007 20.67 26.81 -26.41
N SER A 1008 21.15 25.77 -25.73
CA SER A 1008 22.33 25.05 -26.19
C SER A 1008 21.86 24.24 -27.39
N THR A 1009 22.10 24.77 -28.59
CA THR A 1009 22.05 23.96 -29.80
C THR A 1009 23.21 22.98 -29.73
N VAL A 1010 22.93 21.77 -29.25
CA VAL A 1010 23.79 20.62 -29.48
C VAL A 1010 23.34 20.02 -30.82
N ASN A 1011 24.24 20.06 -31.80
CA ASN A 1011 24.17 19.25 -33.02
C ASN A 1011 24.67 17.85 -32.74
#